data_AF-A0A226DNI1-F1
#
_entry.id   AF-A0A226DNI1-F1
#
_cell.length_a   1.000
_cell.length_b   1.000
_cell.length_c   1.000
_cell.angle_alpha   90.00
_cell.angle_beta   90.00
_cell.angle_gamma   90.00
#
_symmetry.space_group_name_H-M   'P 1'
#
loop_
_entity.id
_entity.type
_entity.pdbx_description
1 polymer ?
#
loop_
_entity_poly.entity_id
_entity_poly.type
_entity_poly.pdbx_seq_one_letter_code
_entity_poly.pdbx_strand_id
1 'polypeptide(L)'
;MSIKLIALIATLTLTLAPCVISAPQYGELCNSLLQCNRYTENFDQGVICMYRANDTEPTGYCNMFAVPVGRCHCARNCGAFNDYHDDGEFVPELGRCVGYVGSFCFNGWGVNDCVENAYCPGISRFDLRIDKMFDFYAITVLVGLVIYYFFLRDNTDRSDEPPGPLVWPIIGNIFHLARAEGNITQKLGNLAKKYGEIYSLKVGMKRVVVITSKEAISTVLTNEAAFGRDRMGTFHDRTAGKNLGIVTGEGEMWEKSRTWTFKNLKEFGFGKSSEMEHFVQARKIIYNYVLRNPTCSDSLISEIDAIIGTSGVLEVTQLFSSAIYTIMWQMVEGRIKPGDEDDIKMLVVKSDAFIRSRSRGSGIVNSFPFLRFVFPQTLGYNDQMAFFNSCNKVAGKLYLDAESRLKENPTSTPTNLVESFVKNFSNDAKIFCRENFQIVFQDLLIGSTDTSSSFMECVILYLISYPEVQQKIYEEIVAIQGGPGENKFITFLDRKSMPYTQAFLLELHRNAKILQNSVPRRALWDFKYKNYVIKKDTVILTDMRLYYEDKSIWQDPETFRPERFLTSNREICNAANIISFSVGKRNCPGELYANLVTFLLTTIIVGRYKLSVPVGQEKPRLDLRPGFAFKPYPFQATFTKR
;
A
#
# COMPACT_ATOMS: atom_id res chain seq x y z
N MET A 1 -16.66 0.16 -42.25
CA MET A 1 -16.64 -1.29 -42.50
C MET A 1 -17.94 -1.70 -43.19
N SER A 2 -17.91 -2.64 -44.16
CA SER A 2 -19.08 -2.94 -45.00
C SER A 2 -20.24 -3.59 -44.22
N ILE A 3 -21.47 -3.18 -44.53
CA ILE A 3 -22.74 -3.64 -43.95
C ILE A 3 -22.85 -5.17 -43.89
N LYS A 4 -22.17 -5.87 -44.81
CA LYS A 4 -22.16 -7.34 -44.89
C LYS A 4 -21.53 -8.01 -43.66
N LEU A 5 -20.54 -7.39 -43.00
CA LEU A 5 -19.91 -7.99 -41.81
C LEU A 5 -20.75 -7.80 -40.54
N ILE A 6 -21.46 -6.66 -40.43
CA ILE A 6 -22.41 -6.42 -39.34
C ILE A 6 -23.60 -7.38 -39.48
N ALA A 7 -24.09 -7.60 -40.71
CA ALA A 7 -25.13 -8.58 -40.98
C ALA A 7 -24.67 -10.01 -40.62
N LEU A 8 -23.43 -10.39 -40.94
CA LEU A 8 -22.90 -11.72 -40.62
C LEU A 8 -22.80 -11.94 -39.10
N ILE A 9 -22.30 -10.95 -38.35
CA ILE A 9 -22.18 -11.03 -36.89
C ILE A 9 -23.57 -11.06 -36.23
N ALA A 10 -24.50 -10.20 -36.65
CA ALA A 10 -25.88 -10.19 -36.15
C ALA A 10 -26.60 -11.51 -36.44
N THR A 11 -26.35 -12.10 -37.61
CA THR A 11 -26.91 -13.40 -37.99
C THR A 11 -26.33 -14.49 -37.09
N LEU A 12 -25.02 -14.49 -36.83
CA LEU A 12 -24.37 -15.46 -35.93
C LEU A 12 -24.87 -15.35 -34.48
N THR A 13 -25.02 -14.14 -33.92
CA THR A 13 -25.60 -13.96 -32.57
C THR A 13 -27.07 -14.35 -32.50
N LEU A 14 -27.88 -14.04 -33.52
CA LEU A 14 -29.29 -14.42 -33.58
C LEU A 14 -29.51 -15.92 -33.88
N THR A 15 -28.58 -16.61 -34.55
CA THR A 15 -28.66 -18.06 -34.78
C THR A 15 -28.16 -18.89 -33.59
N LEU A 16 -27.35 -18.31 -32.69
CA LEU A 16 -26.86 -19.00 -31.49
C LEU A 16 -27.76 -18.77 -30.26
N ALA A 17 -28.53 -17.69 -30.23
CA ALA A 17 -29.53 -17.41 -29.19
C ALA A 17 -30.65 -18.47 -29.03
N PRO A 18 -31.18 -19.14 -30.09
CA PRO A 18 -32.30 -20.08 -29.96
C PRO A 18 -31.88 -21.47 -29.47
N CYS A 19 -30.61 -21.86 -29.60
CA CYS A 19 -30.14 -23.17 -29.12
C CYS A 19 -30.02 -23.26 -27.59
N VAL A 20 -30.22 -22.16 -26.86
CA VAL A 20 -30.28 -22.13 -25.39
C VAL A 20 -31.74 -22.02 -24.88
N ILE A 21 -32.71 -21.81 -25.78
CA ILE A 21 -34.12 -21.61 -25.43
C ILE A 21 -34.97 -22.70 -26.12
N SER A 22 -34.76 -23.96 -25.74
CA SER A 22 -35.73 -25.04 -25.97
C SER A 22 -35.36 -26.29 -25.18
N ALA A 23 -35.61 -26.24 -23.88
CA ALA A 23 -35.94 -27.41 -23.06
C ALA A 23 -36.91 -26.93 -21.97
N PRO A 24 -38.02 -27.64 -21.69
CA PRO A 24 -38.98 -27.22 -20.67
C PRO A 24 -38.26 -27.09 -19.33
N GLN A 25 -38.43 -25.94 -18.67
CA GLN A 25 -38.03 -25.77 -17.27
C GLN A 25 -38.97 -26.62 -16.40
N TYR A 26 -38.53 -27.79 -15.97
CA TYR A 26 -39.15 -28.42 -14.80
C TYR A 26 -38.78 -27.57 -13.58
N GLY A 27 -39.78 -26.86 -13.04
CA GLY A 27 -39.65 -26.11 -11.79
C GLY A 27 -39.83 -24.59 -11.90
N GLU A 28 -40.79 -24.10 -12.69
CA GLU A 28 -41.34 -22.77 -12.41
C GLU A 28 -42.28 -22.85 -11.19
N LEU A 29 -42.00 -22.00 -10.19
CA LEU A 29 -42.91 -21.70 -9.09
C LEU A 29 -44.31 -21.43 -9.65
N CYS A 30 -45.32 -22.09 -9.08
CA CYS A 30 -46.74 -21.83 -9.32
C CYS A 30 -47.08 -20.35 -9.07
N ASN A 31 -47.02 -19.52 -10.09
CA ASN A 31 -47.59 -18.17 -10.09
C ASN A 31 -49.07 -18.24 -10.47
N SER A 32 -49.89 -18.80 -9.58
CA SER A 32 -51.33 -18.53 -9.55
C SER A 32 -51.83 -18.59 -8.11
N LEU A 33 -51.40 -17.60 -7.33
CA LEU A 33 -51.98 -17.23 -6.04
C LEU A 33 -53.45 -16.84 -6.25
N LEU A 34 -54.38 -17.79 -6.05
CA LEU A 34 -55.78 -17.47 -5.72
C LEU A 34 -56.56 -18.59 -4.99
N GLN A 35 -55.92 -19.68 -4.56
CA GLN A 35 -56.54 -20.69 -3.67
C GLN A 35 -55.77 -20.97 -2.37
N CYS A 36 -54.60 -20.36 -2.14
CA CYS A 36 -53.83 -20.54 -0.89
C CYS A 36 -54.11 -19.51 0.22
N ASN A 37 -55.07 -18.59 0.05
CA ASN A 37 -55.34 -17.51 1.02
C ASN A 37 -56.41 -17.85 2.08
N ARG A 38 -56.53 -19.10 2.52
CA ARG A 38 -57.44 -19.45 3.62
C ARG A 38 -56.81 -20.17 4.82
N TYR A 39 -55.51 -20.39 4.84
CA TYR A 39 -54.85 -21.11 5.95
C TYR A 39 -53.58 -20.45 6.49
N THR A 40 -53.31 -19.19 6.15
CA THR A 40 -52.17 -18.42 6.68
C THR A 40 -52.59 -17.42 7.76
N GLU A 41 -53.34 -17.86 8.75
CA GLU A 41 -53.50 -17.17 10.03
C GLU A 41 -52.99 -18.07 11.16
N ASN A 42 -51.70 -18.40 11.12
CA ASN A 42 -50.83 -18.68 12.28
C ASN A 42 -49.45 -19.12 11.76
N PHE A 43 -48.42 -18.39 12.18
CA PHE A 43 -47.03 -18.64 11.82
C PHE A 43 -46.53 -19.93 12.51
N ASP A 44 -46.07 -20.92 11.73
CA ASP A 44 -45.03 -21.94 12.07
C ASP A 44 -45.08 -23.27 11.26
N GLN A 45 -45.75 -23.33 10.10
CA GLN A 45 -45.75 -24.52 9.25
C GLN A 45 -45.39 -24.21 7.79
N GLY A 46 -44.48 -24.99 7.22
CA GLY A 46 -44.19 -24.98 5.78
C GLY A 46 -45.11 -25.97 5.06
N VAL A 47 -45.68 -25.55 3.92
CA VAL A 47 -46.54 -26.39 3.08
C VAL A 47 -45.73 -26.85 1.86
N ILE A 48 -45.74 -28.15 1.58
CA ILE A 48 -45.22 -28.71 0.33
C ILE A 48 -46.41 -29.25 -0.48
N CYS A 49 -46.55 -28.78 -1.71
CA CYS A 49 -47.52 -29.30 -2.67
C CYS A 49 -46.81 -30.25 -3.63
N MET A 50 -47.31 -31.48 -3.76
CA MET A 50 -46.87 -32.41 -4.81
C MET A 50 -47.96 -32.56 -5.85
N TYR A 51 -47.58 -32.42 -7.12
CA TYR A 51 -48.46 -32.59 -8.27
C TYR A 51 -48.08 -33.86 -9.02
N ARG A 52 -49.06 -34.70 -9.34
CA ARG A 52 -48.86 -35.87 -10.20
C ARG A 52 -49.94 -35.87 -11.28
N ALA A 53 -49.55 -35.63 -12.53
CA ALA A 53 -50.39 -35.93 -13.67
C ALA A 53 -50.25 -37.41 -14.04
N ASN A 54 -51.32 -38.01 -14.54
CA ASN A 54 -51.27 -39.31 -15.20
C ASN A 54 -51.97 -39.21 -16.56
N ASP A 55 -51.67 -40.14 -17.46
CA ASP A 55 -51.93 -40.02 -18.91
C ASP A 55 -53.42 -39.93 -19.30
N THR A 56 -54.35 -40.12 -18.38
CA THR A 56 -55.80 -40.04 -18.63
C THR A 56 -56.49 -38.81 -18.04
N GLU A 57 -55.83 -38.01 -17.18
CA GLU A 57 -56.37 -36.75 -16.64
C GLU A 57 -55.26 -35.69 -16.50
N PRO A 58 -55.21 -34.66 -17.37
CA PRO A 58 -54.14 -33.66 -17.38
C PRO A 58 -54.27 -32.59 -16.28
N THR A 59 -55.29 -32.69 -15.41
CA THR A 59 -55.47 -31.81 -14.25
C THR A 59 -55.33 -32.64 -12.97
N GLY A 60 -54.10 -32.97 -12.58
CA GLY A 60 -53.82 -33.74 -11.37
C GLY A 60 -54.30 -33.08 -10.07
N TYR A 61 -54.55 -33.91 -9.05
CA TYR A 61 -54.95 -33.47 -7.71
C TYR A 61 -53.74 -32.96 -6.89
N CYS A 62 -53.95 -31.87 -6.17
CA CYS A 62 -52.96 -31.27 -5.28
C CYS A 62 -53.27 -31.66 -3.83
N ASN A 63 -52.40 -32.46 -3.20
CA ASN A 63 -52.52 -32.77 -1.78
C ASN A 63 -51.54 -31.91 -0.97
N MET A 64 -52.08 -31.26 0.08
CA MET A 64 -51.30 -30.43 1.01
C MET A 64 -51.00 -31.21 2.29
N PHE A 65 -49.73 -31.22 2.69
CA PHE A 65 -49.32 -31.70 4.00
C PHE A 65 -48.63 -30.56 4.76
N ALA A 66 -49.00 -30.41 6.03
CA ALA A 66 -48.37 -29.46 6.93
C ALA A 66 -47.18 -30.12 7.63
N VAL A 67 -45.99 -29.50 7.56
CA VAL A 67 -44.79 -29.98 8.26
C VAL A 67 -44.26 -28.87 9.18
N PRO A 68 -44.00 -29.15 10.48
CA PRO A 68 -43.37 -28.19 11.38
C PRO A 68 -41.95 -27.84 10.92
N VAL A 69 -41.58 -26.57 11.02
CA VAL A 69 -40.26 -26.07 10.59
C VAL A 69 -39.14 -26.77 11.37
N GLY A 70 -38.21 -27.42 10.66
CA GLY A 70 -36.98 -27.98 11.25
C GLY A 70 -36.87 -29.52 11.30
N ARG A 71 -37.78 -30.30 10.69
CA ARG A 71 -37.61 -31.76 10.52
C ARG A 71 -37.90 -32.21 9.10
N CYS A 72 -36.95 -32.93 8.49
CA CYS A 72 -37.18 -33.70 7.27
C CYS A 72 -37.74 -35.08 7.68
N HIS A 73 -38.83 -35.56 7.07
CA HIS A 73 -39.40 -36.88 7.41
C HIS A 73 -38.66 -38.06 6.78
N CYS A 74 -37.39 -37.88 6.40
CA CYS A 74 -36.50 -38.93 5.94
C CYS A 74 -35.09 -38.74 6.52
N ALA A 75 -34.95 -38.72 7.85
CA ALA A 75 -33.66 -38.94 8.51
C ALA A 75 -33.87 -39.07 10.03
N ARG A 76 -34.05 -40.30 10.52
CA ARG A 76 -33.59 -40.62 11.88
C ARG A 76 -32.13 -41.07 11.75
N ASN A 77 -31.24 -40.26 12.35
CA ASN A 77 -29.88 -40.53 12.77
C ASN A 77 -28.90 -41.15 11.77
N CYS A 78 -27.80 -40.43 11.50
CA CYS A 78 -26.47 -41.02 11.65
C CYS A 78 -25.39 -39.94 11.87
N GLY A 79 -24.79 -39.97 13.05
CA GLY A 79 -23.37 -39.69 13.23
C GLY A 79 -22.62 -41.01 13.30
N ALA A 80 -21.32 -40.95 12.95
CA ALA A 80 -20.22 -41.86 13.25
C ALA A 80 -20.54 -43.24 13.92
N PHE A 81 -20.30 -44.30 13.12
CA PHE A 81 -19.98 -45.70 13.47
C PHE A 81 -21.09 -46.61 14.01
N ASN A 82 -21.88 -47.23 13.12
CA ASN A 82 -21.83 -48.67 12.86
C ASN A 82 -22.89 -49.10 11.82
N ASP A 83 -22.41 -49.86 10.84
CA ASP A 83 -23.17 -50.51 9.76
C ASP A 83 -24.29 -51.41 10.30
N TYR A 84 -25.51 -51.26 9.74
CA TYR A 84 -26.47 -52.33 9.41
C TYR A 84 -27.52 -51.75 8.44
N HIS A 85 -27.68 -52.38 7.27
CA HIS A 85 -28.78 -52.13 6.33
C HIS A 85 -29.68 -53.36 6.35
N ASP A 86 -30.97 -53.20 6.65
CA ASP A 86 -31.86 -54.37 6.73
C ASP A 86 -32.29 -54.93 5.37
N ASP A 87 -32.09 -54.26 4.23
CA ASP A 87 -32.51 -54.81 2.91
C ASP A 87 -31.67 -54.31 1.71
N GLY A 88 -30.34 -54.25 1.82
CA GLY A 88 -29.46 -53.82 0.72
C GLY A 88 -28.33 -54.79 0.43
N GLU A 89 -28.28 -55.36 -0.79
CA GLU A 89 -27.10 -56.08 -1.29
C GLU A 89 -26.06 -55.08 -1.84
N PHE A 90 -24.80 -55.27 -1.45
CA PHE A 90 -23.66 -54.54 -2.03
C PHE A 90 -23.21 -55.25 -3.30
N VAL A 91 -23.30 -54.58 -4.45
CA VAL A 91 -22.90 -55.14 -5.75
C VAL A 91 -21.47 -54.66 -6.07
N PRO A 92 -20.44 -55.54 -6.02
CA PRO A 92 -19.03 -55.13 -6.08
C PRO A 92 -18.63 -54.47 -7.40
N GLU A 93 -19.30 -54.80 -8.50
CA GLU A 93 -19.00 -54.29 -9.85
C GLU A 93 -19.36 -52.81 -10.03
N LEU A 94 -20.26 -52.27 -9.20
CA LEU A 94 -20.73 -50.88 -9.27
C LEU A 94 -20.21 -50.01 -8.12
N GLY A 95 -19.52 -50.60 -7.13
CA GLY A 95 -18.92 -49.88 -6.00
C GLY A 95 -19.91 -49.15 -5.08
N ARG A 96 -21.19 -49.57 -5.02
CA ARG A 96 -22.22 -48.94 -4.17
C ARG A 96 -23.32 -49.92 -3.72
N CYS A 97 -23.96 -49.65 -2.59
CA CYS A 97 -25.15 -50.37 -2.12
C CYS A 97 -26.40 -49.98 -2.92
N VAL A 98 -27.29 -50.95 -3.19
CA VAL A 98 -28.62 -50.70 -3.77
C VAL A 98 -29.66 -51.14 -2.74
N GLY A 99 -30.47 -50.22 -2.23
CA GLY A 99 -31.53 -50.52 -1.25
C GLY A 99 -32.90 -50.63 -1.91
N TYR A 100 -33.65 -51.68 -1.57
CA TYR A 100 -35.07 -51.81 -1.94
C TYR A 100 -35.96 -51.13 -0.90
N VAL A 101 -37.02 -50.44 -1.33
CA VAL A 101 -38.06 -49.91 -0.43
C VAL A 101 -39.32 -50.74 -0.64
N GLY A 102 -39.77 -51.39 0.44
CA GLY A 102 -40.90 -52.30 0.48
C GLY A 102 -42.24 -51.67 0.04
N SER A 103 -43.09 -52.54 -0.52
CA SER A 103 -44.42 -52.27 -1.07
C SER A 103 -45.46 -51.97 0.01
N PHE A 104 -45.98 -50.73 0.02
CA PHE A 104 -47.26 -50.39 0.65
C PHE A 104 -48.25 -49.95 -0.43
N CYS A 105 -49.23 -50.78 -0.78
CA CYS A 105 -50.37 -50.38 -1.61
C CYS A 105 -51.48 -49.81 -0.69
N PHE A 106 -51.99 -48.61 -1.00
CA PHE A 106 -53.08 -47.96 -0.26
C PHE A 106 -54.43 -48.59 -0.60
N ASN A 107 -55.30 -48.76 0.41
CA ASN A 107 -56.66 -49.31 0.23
C ASN A 107 -57.48 -48.44 -0.75
N GLY A 108 -57.72 -48.98 -1.94
CA GLY A 108 -58.54 -48.34 -2.98
C GLY A 108 -58.08 -48.61 -4.42
N TRP A 109 -56.92 -49.24 -4.63
CA TRP A 109 -56.37 -49.49 -5.97
C TRP A 109 -56.41 -50.99 -6.30
N GLY A 110 -56.77 -51.33 -7.54
CA GLY A 110 -56.74 -52.71 -8.03
C GLY A 110 -55.31 -53.26 -8.07
N VAL A 111 -55.16 -54.55 -7.81
CA VAL A 111 -53.87 -55.26 -7.61
C VAL A 111 -52.87 -55.09 -8.77
N ASN A 112 -53.30 -54.59 -9.94
CA ASN A 112 -52.47 -54.44 -11.13
C ASN A 112 -51.90 -53.02 -11.38
N ASP A 113 -52.20 -52.03 -10.54
CA ASP A 113 -51.71 -50.64 -10.72
C ASP A 113 -50.51 -50.26 -9.82
N CYS A 114 -49.92 -51.22 -9.09
CA CYS A 114 -48.70 -50.96 -8.32
C CYS A 114 -47.49 -51.01 -9.30
N VAL A 115 -47.12 -49.85 -9.88
CA VAL A 115 -46.00 -49.71 -10.82
C VAL A 115 -44.66 -49.89 -10.09
N GLU A 116 -43.91 -50.93 -10.47
CA GLU A 116 -42.50 -51.11 -10.15
C GLU A 116 -41.63 -50.00 -10.80
N ASN A 117 -40.61 -49.56 -10.07
CA ASN A 117 -39.53 -48.65 -10.50
C ASN A 117 -39.84 -47.15 -10.50
N ALA A 118 -39.87 -46.55 -9.30
CA ALA A 118 -39.54 -45.14 -9.15
C ALA A 118 -38.01 -44.98 -9.14
N TYR A 119 -37.41 -44.75 -10.32
CA TYR A 119 -36.02 -44.30 -10.40
C TYR A 119 -35.91 -42.89 -9.82
N CYS A 120 -35.19 -42.74 -8.72
CA CYS A 120 -34.67 -41.44 -8.29
C CYS A 120 -33.61 -41.03 -9.32
N PRO A 121 -33.76 -39.93 -10.10
CA PRO A 121 -32.73 -39.53 -11.05
C PRO A 121 -31.49 -39.13 -10.25
N GLY A 122 -30.51 -40.03 -10.24
CA GLY A 122 -29.20 -39.77 -9.67
C GLY A 122 -28.64 -38.49 -10.27
N ILE A 123 -28.19 -37.60 -9.38
CA ILE A 123 -27.50 -36.34 -9.69
C ILE A 123 -26.29 -36.67 -10.55
N SER A 124 -26.48 -36.69 -11.86
CA SER A 124 -25.45 -36.96 -12.86
C SER A 124 -25.74 -36.13 -14.10
N ARG A 125 -25.94 -34.81 -13.91
CA ARG A 125 -26.04 -33.85 -15.01
C ARG A 125 -25.76 -32.39 -14.64
N PHE A 126 -25.09 -32.13 -13.52
CA PHE A 126 -24.64 -30.78 -13.19
C PHE A 126 -23.23 -30.45 -13.73
N ASP A 127 -22.38 -31.44 -13.99
CA ASP A 127 -21.02 -31.21 -14.53
C ASP A 127 -21.00 -30.70 -15.98
N LEU A 128 -21.76 -31.34 -16.89
CA LEU A 128 -21.73 -31.00 -18.33
C LEU A 128 -22.29 -29.61 -18.69
N ARG A 129 -23.03 -28.95 -17.79
CA ARG A 129 -23.62 -27.62 -18.02
C ARG A 129 -22.68 -26.49 -17.64
N ILE A 130 -21.81 -26.69 -16.65
CA ILE A 130 -20.86 -25.66 -16.23
C ILE A 130 -19.78 -25.46 -17.30
N ASP A 131 -19.30 -26.54 -17.92
CA ASP A 131 -18.27 -26.49 -18.96
C ASP A 131 -18.72 -25.69 -20.20
N LYS A 132 -19.92 -25.97 -20.72
CA LYS A 132 -20.45 -25.26 -21.90
C LYS A 132 -20.79 -23.80 -21.62
N MET A 133 -21.19 -23.48 -20.38
CA MET A 133 -21.47 -22.11 -19.97
C MET A 133 -20.15 -21.33 -19.84
N PHE A 134 -19.12 -21.96 -19.29
CA PHE A 134 -17.76 -21.41 -19.22
C PHE A 134 -17.19 -21.14 -20.62
N ASP A 135 -17.32 -22.09 -21.55
CA ASP A 135 -16.89 -21.92 -22.94
C ASP A 135 -17.60 -20.75 -23.64
N PHE A 136 -18.90 -20.61 -23.43
CA PHE A 136 -19.68 -19.51 -24.00
C PHE A 136 -19.23 -18.15 -23.44
N TYR A 137 -19.01 -18.04 -22.13
CA TYR A 137 -18.47 -16.82 -21.53
C TYR A 137 -17.05 -16.52 -22.01
N ALA A 138 -16.19 -17.54 -22.13
CA ALA A 138 -14.83 -17.40 -22.62
C ALA A 138 -14.81 -16.90 -24.08
N ILE A 139 -15.65 -17.47 -24.95
CA ILE A 139 -15.79 -17.04 -26.35
C ILE A 139 -16.34 -15.61 -26.41
N THR A 140 -17.35 -15.27 -25.59
CA THR A 140 -17.93 -13.91 -25.55
C THR A 140 -16.89 -12.88 -25.12
N VAL A 141 -16.09 -13.19 -24.09
CA VAL A 141 -14.97 -12.34 -23.65
C VAL A 141 -13.91 -12.23 -24.74
N LEU A 142 -13.54 -13.34 -25.40
CA LEU A 142 -12.55 -13.34 -26.49
C LEU A 142 -13.02 -12.46 -27.67
N VAL A 143 -14.26 -12.61 -28.11
CA VAL A 143 -14.87 -11.80 -29.17
C VAL A 143 -14.93 -10.33 -28.73
N GLY A 144 -15.30 -10.05 -27.48
CA GLY A 144 -15.26 -8.70 -26.91
C GLY A 144 -13.85 -8.08 -26.91
N LEU A 145 -12.82 -8.86 -26.58
CA LEU A 145 -11.42 -8.43 -26.61
C LEU A 145 -10.91 -8.20 -28.04
N VAL A 146 -11.32 -9.04 -29.00
CA VAL A 146 -11.01 -8.89 -30.42
C VAL A 146 -11.71 -7.65 -30.99
N ILE A 147 -12.98 -7.45 -30.69
CA ILE A 147 -13.72 -6.25 -31.09
C ILE A 147 -13.07 -5.02 -30.47
N TYR A 148 -12.70 -5.07 -29.19
CA TYR A 148 -11.96 -3.99 -28.56
C TYR A 148 -10.62 -3.73 -29.26
N TYR A 149 -9.83 -4.76 -29.55
CA TYR A 149 -8.51 -4.64 -30.17
C TYR A 149 -8.56 -4.03 -31.58
N PHE A 150 -9.56 -4.40 -32.38
CA PHE A 150 -9.67 -3.94 -33.77
C PHE A 150 -10.53 -2.67 -33.94
N PHE A 151 -11.51 -2.41 -33.07
CA PHE A 151 -12.49 -1.32 -33.26
C PHE A 151 -12.51 -0.27 -32.16
N LEU A 152 -12.15 -0.60 -30.92
CA LEU A 152 -12.11 0.35 -29.79
C LEU A 152 -10.69 0.73 -29.37
N ARG A 153 -9.68 0.15 -30.03
CA ARG A 153 -8.31 0.63 -29.94
C ARG A 153 -8.31 2.03 -30.53
N ASP A 154 -8.09 2.98 -29.63
CA ASP A 154 -7.95 4.39 -29.94
C ASP A 154 -6.85 4.55 -31.00
N ASN A 155 -7.28 4.64 -32.27
CA ASN A 155 -6.46 4.82 -33.48
C ASN A 155 -6.18 6.31 -33.74
N THR A 156 -6.29 7.14 -32.69
CA THR A 156 -5.78 8.51 -32.73
C THR A 156 -4.29 8.48 -33.09
N ASP A 157 -3.89 9.35 -34.00
CA ASP A 157 -2.49 9.55 -34.33
C ASP A 157 -1.74 9.96 -33.05
N ARG A 158 -0.89 9.06 -32.54
CA ARG A 158 -0.09 9.24 -31.31
C ARG A 158 1.32 9.72 -31.61
N SER A 159 1.55 10.30 -32.79
CA SER A 159 2.87 10.81 -33.18
C SER A 159 3.42 11.86 -32.20
N ASP A 160 2.55 12.55 -31.47
CA ASP A 160 2.90 13.53 -30.45
C ASP A 160 2.96 12.98 -29.01
N GLU A 161 2.58 11.71 -28.76
CA GLU A 161 2.67 11.11 -27.41
C GLU A 161 4.05 10.45 -27.19
N PRO A 162 4.53 10.35 -25.93
CA PRO A 162 5.74 9.60 -25.64
C PRO A 162 5.65 8.14 -26.14
N PRO A 163 6.74 7.59 -26.70
CA PRO A 163 6.76 6.21 -27.21
C PRO A 163 6.53 5.21 -26.08
N GLY A 164 6.06 4.00 -26.38
CA GLY A 164 5.81 3.01 -25.34
C GLY A 164 5.48 1.61 -25.88
N PRO A 165 5.49 0.59 -25.02
CA PRO A 165 5.09 -0.75 -25.40
C PRO A 165 3.62 -0.84 -25.78
N LEU A 166 3.31 -1.81 -26.65
CA LEU A 166 1.93 -2.11 -27.06
C LEU A 166 1.05 -2.36 -25.83
N VAL A 167 -0.10 -1.70 -25.83
CA VAL A 167 -1.03 -1.66 -24.71
C VAL A 167 -2.06 -2.77 -24.86
N TRP A 168 -2.19 -3.66 -23.86
CA TRP A 168 -3.21 -4.69 -23.88
C TRP A 168 -4.60 -4.13 -23.52
N PRO A 169 -5.68 -4.70 -24.09
CA PRO A 169 -7.05 -4.35 -23.70
C PRO A 169 -7.28 -4.44 -22.19
N ILE A 170 -7.98 -3.45 -21.61
CA ILE A 170 -8.41 -3.37 -20.20
C ILE A 170 -7.26 -3.23 -19.18
N ILE A 171 -6.28 -4.13 -19.22
CA ILE A 171 -5.16 -4.22 -18.26
C ILE A 171 -3.97 -3.32 -18.60
N GLY A 172 -3.88 -2.88 -19.86
CA GLY A 172 -2.78 -2.07 -20.36
C GLY A 172 -1.43 -2.79 -20.36
N ASN A 173 -0.41 -2.19 -19.77
CA ASN A 173 0.95 -2.70 -19.68
C ASN A 173 1.23 -3.41 -18.36
N ILE A 174 0.22 -3.74 -17.54
CA ILE A 174 0.45 -4.44 -16.27
C ILE A 174 1.20 -5.76 -16.47
N PHE A 175 0.93 -6.55 -17.51
CA PHE A 175 1.72 -7.78 -17.77
C PHE A 175 3.19 -7.51 -18.11
N HIS A 176 3.51 -6.36 -18.71
CA HIS A 176 4.90 -5.95 -18.93
C HIS A 176 5.61 -5.66 -17.61
N LEU A 177 4.85 -5.29 -16.56
CA LEU A 177 5.33 -5.01 -15.21
C LEU A 177 5.22 -6.23 -14.26
N ALA A 178 4.25 -7.13 -14.46
CA ALA A 178 3.88 -8.23 -13.54
C ALA A 178 4.71 -9.51 -13.73
N ARG A 179 5.28 -9.76 -14.91
CA ARG A 179 6.30 -10.82 -15.11
C ARG A 179 7.68 -10.44 -14.52
N ALA A 180 7.69 -9.55 -13.54
CA ALA A 180 8.85 -9.18 -12.78
C ALA A 180 8.83 -10.01 -11.50
N GLU A 181 9.61 -11.09 -11.46
CA GLU A 181 9.92 -11.84 -10.24
C GLU A 181 10.65 -10.92 -9.24
N GLY A 182 9.89 -10.06 -8.56
CA GLY A 182 10.39 -9.17 -7.51
C GLY A 182 11.07 -7.86 -7.96
N ASN A 183 11.31 -7.60 -9.25
CA ASN A 183 12.06 -6.39 -9.68
C ASN A 183 11.37 -5.54 -10.77
N ILE A 184 10.27 -4.86 -10.40
CA ILE A 184 9.56 -3.91 -11.28
C ILE A 184 10.48 -2.80 -11.79
N THR A 185 11.41 -2.34 -10.95
CA THR A 185 12.33 -1.25 -11.31
C THR A 185 13.25 -1.67 -12.45
N GLN A 186 13.80 -2.88 -12.44
CA GLN A 186 14.64 -3.39 -13.54
C GLN A 186 13.90 -3.37 -14.89
N LYS A 187 12.62 -3.73 -14.93
CA LYS A 187 11.81 -3.68 -16.17
C LYS A 187 11.55 -2.24 -16.62
N LEU A 188 11.27 -1.31 -15.71
CA LEU A 188 11.19 0.13 -16.03
C LEU A 188 12.51 0.62 -16.64
N GLY A 189 13.65 0.11 -16.14
CA GLY A 189 14.98 0.35 -16.71
C GLY A 189 15.14 -0.16 -18.14
N ASN A 190 14.70 -1.39 -18.40
CA ASN A 190 14.75 -1.98 -19.75
C ASN A 190 13.83 -1.25 -20.74
N LEU A 191 12.68 -0.76 -20.28
CA LEU A 191 11.79 0.06 -21.09
C LEU A 191 12.43 1.41 -21.42
N ALA A 192 13.11 2.05 -20.46
CA ALA A 192 13.86 3.29 -20.70
C ALA A 192 14.97 3.08 -21.73
N LYS A 193 15.71 1.96 -21.66
CA LYS A 193 16.73 1.62 -22.68
C LYS A 193 16.13 1.47 -24.08
N LYS A 194 14.88 0.99 -24.19
CA LYS A 194 14.21 0.75 -25.48
C LYS A 194 13.52 2.00 -26.05
N TYR A 195 12.87 2.78 -25.20
CA TYR A 195 11.99 3.89 -25.62
C TYR A 195 12.58 5.28 -25.34
N GLY A 196 13.69 5.35 -24.60
CA GLY A 196 14.38 6.59 -24.26
C GLY A 196 14.02 7.13 -22.88
N GLU A 197 14.41 8.38 -22.64
CA GLU A 197 14.33 9.02 -21.32
C GLU A 197 12.90 9.27 -20.82
N ILE A 198 11.93 9.30 -21.74
CA ILE A 198 10.50 9.47 -21.50
C ILE A 198 9.72 8.43 -22.31
N TYR A 199 8.81 7.70 -21.66
CA TYR A 199 7.99 6.71 -22.34
C TYR A 199 6.61 6.55 -21.69
N SER A 200 5.63 6.12 -22.48
CA SER A 200 4.25 5.93 -22.06
C SER A 200 3.94 4.49 -21.67
N LEU A 201 3.04 4.35 -20.70
CA LEU A 201 2.43 3.11 -20.25
C LEU A 201 0.94 3.36 -20.00
N LYS A 202 0.15 2.30 -20.01
CA LYS A 202 -1.21 2.28 -19.47
C LYS A 202 -1.25 1.29 -18.33
N VAL A 203 -1.61 1.71 -17.13
CA VAL A 203 -1.71 0.80 -15.97
C VAL A 203 -3.16 0.74 -15.54
N GLY A 204 -3.84 -0.35 -15.89
CA GLY A 204 -5.28 -0.47 -15.75
C GLY A 204 -6.00 0.65 -16.50
N MET A 205 -6.77 1.46 -15.76
CA MET A 205 -7.54 2.57 -16.34
C MET A 205 -6.71 3.85 -16.56
N LYS A 206 -5.43 3.89 -16.17
CA LYS A 206 -4.63 5.11 -16.14
C LYS A 206 -3.63 5.20 -17.27
N ARG A 207 -3.54 6.38 -17.89
CA ARG A 207 -2.39 6.79 -18.70
C ARG A 207 -1.23 7.13 -17.78
N VAL A 208 -0.05 6.63 -18.08
CA VAL A 208 1.16 6.81 -17.29
C VAL A 208 2.29 7.22 -18.21
N VAL A 209 3.10 8.18 -17.79
CA VAL A 209 4.37 8.52 -18.42
C VAL A 209 5.46 8.32 -17.38
N VAL A 210 6.56 7.69 -17.78
CA VAL A 210 7.74 7.48 -16.95
C VAL A 210 8.86 8.37 -17.48
N ILE A 211 9.49 9.16 -16.60
CA ILE A 211 10.64 10.00 -16.91
C ILE A 211 11.87 9.53 -16.11
N THR A 212 13.04 9.55 -16.73
CA THR A 212 14.21 8.84 -16.19
C THR A 212 15.53 9.62 -16.19
N SER A 213 15.68 10.61 -17.06
CA SER A 213 16.88 11.47 -17.10
C SER A 213 16.75 12.65 -16.12
N LYS A 214 17.89 13.20 -15.67
CA LYS A 214 17.90 14.42 -14.86
C LYS A 214 17.18 15.57 -15.56
N GLU A 215 17.40 15.73 -16.87
CA GLU A 215 16.76 16.76 -17.69
C GLU A 215 15.23 16.60 -17.67
N ALA A 216 14.72 15.41 -18.00
CA ALA A 216 13.29 15.14 -18.01
C ALA A 216 12.67 15.35 -16.62
N ILE A 217 13.32 14.86 -15.57
CA ILE A 217 12.88 15.04 -14.18
C ILE A 217 12.82 16.53 -13.82
N SER A 218 13.88 17.29 -14.09
CA SER A 218 13.94 18.72 -13.80
C SER A 218 12.92 19.53 -14.59
N THR A 219 12.76 19.30 -15.89
CA THR A 219 11.84 20.06 -16.73
C THR A 219 10.39 19.71 -16.46
N VAL A 220 10.05 18.42 -16.35
CA VAL A 220 8.66 17.98 -16.18
C VAL A 220 8.18 18.27 -14.76
N LEU A 221 8.97 18.00 -13.72
CA LEU A 221 8.52 18.19 -12.34
C LEU A 221 8.51 19.65 -11.87
N THR A 222 9.13 20.57 -12.61
CA THR A 222 9.04 22.02 -12.34
C THR A 222 7.88 22.69 -13.06
N ASN A 223 7.30 22.03 -14.07
CA ASN A 223 6.12 22.51 -14.78
C ASN A 223 4.89 22.46 -13.87
N GLU A 224 4.14 23.56 -13.78
CA GLU A 224 2.95 23.66 -12.93
C GLU A 224 1.85 22.67 -13.31
N ALA A 225 1.79 22.30 -14.60
CA ALA A 225 0.88 21.27 -15.09
C ALA A 225 1.13 19.93 -14.39
N ALA A 226 2.36 19.63 -13.97
CA ALA A 226 2.71 18.38 -13.30
C ALA A 226 2.51 18.43 -11.78
N PHE A 227 1.90 19.46 -11.19
CA PHE A 227 1.72 19.54 -9.74
C PHE A 227 0.54 18.74 -9.21
N GLY A 228 -0.32 18.19 -10.07
CA GLY A 228 -1.45 17.37 -9.65
C GLY A 228 -1.03 16.06 -8.97
N ARG A 229 -2.00 15.42 -8.33
CA ARG A 229 -1.88 14.13 -7.65
C ARG A 229 -2.94 13.16 -8.14
N ASP A 230 -2.65 11.89 -7.92
CA ASP A 230 -3.61 10.83 -8.19
C ASP A 230 -4.83 10.98 -7.27
N ARG A 231 -6.03 10.77 -7.82
CA ARG A 231 -7.32 10.94 -7.13
C ARG A 231 -8.16 9.67 -7.13
N MET A 232 -7.54 8.51 -7.36
CA MET A 232 -8.22 7.22 -7.37
C MET A 232 -7.64 6.26 -6.33
N GLY A 233 -8.41 5.22 -5.99
CA GLY A 233 -8.02 4.18 -5.05
C GLY A 233 -7.67 4.74 -3.68
N THR A 234 -6.55 4.30 -3.11
CA THR A 234 -6.14 4.67 -1.76
C THR A 234 -5.91 6.18 -1.60
N PHE A 235 -5.44 6.89 -2.64
CA PHE A 235 -5.29 8.35 -2.58
C PHE A 235 -6.63 9.08 -2.38
N HIS A 236 -7.70 8.54 -2.97
CA HIS A 236 -9.06 9.04 -2.76
C HIS A 236 -9.58 8.66 -1.37
N ASP A 237 -9.44 7.39 -1.02
CA ASP A 237 -10.06 6.83 0.18
C ASP A 237 -9.45 7.43 1.46
N ARG A 238 -8.12 7.69 1.48
CA ARG A 238 -7.44 8.27 2.64
C ARG A 238 -7.84 9.71 2.96
N THR A 239 -8.40 10.44 1.98
CA THR A 239 -8.90 11.82 2.16
C THR A 239 -10.42 11.90 2.18
N ALA A 240 -11.12 10.76 2.25
CA ALA A 240 -12.58 10.66 2.10
C ALA A 240 -13.08 11.37 0.81
N GLY A 241 -12.30 11.30 -0.27
CA GLY A 241 -12.60 11.92 -1.55
C GLY A 241 -12.44 13.44 -1.62
N LYS A 242 -12.01 14.09 -0.53
CA LYS A 242 -11.84 15.54 -0.46
C LYS A 242 -10.44 15.97 -0.93
N ASN A 243 -10.32 17.22 -1.40
CA ASN A 243 -9.03 17.87 -1.66
C ASN A 243 -8.45 18.39 -0.34
N LEU A 244 -7.59 17.61 0.31
CA LEU A 244 -7.01 17.91 1.62
C LEU A 244 -5.52 17.55 1.66
N GLY A 245 -4.81 18.08 2.66
CA GLY A 245 -3.44 17.71 2.99
C GLY A 245 -2.37 18.37 2.12
N ILE A 246 -1.14 17.93 2.31
CA ILE A 246 0.05 18.45 1.63
C ILE A 246 0.45 17.52 0.47
N VAL A 247 0.36 16.20 0.70
CA VAL A 247 0.73 15.20 -0.29
C VAL A 247 -0.33 15.11 -1.37
N THR A 248 -1.61 15.01 -1.00
CA THR A 248 -2.78 14.83 -1.87
C THR A 248 -3.42 16.13 -2.34
N GLY A 249 -3.21 17.24 -1.62
CA GLY A 249 -3.82 18.53 -1.94
C GLY A 249 -3.42 19.04 -3.32
N GLU A 250 -4.27 19.85 -3.93
CA GLU A 250 -4.06 20.55 -5.21
C GLU A 250 -4.52 22.02 -5.13
N GLY A 251 -3.92 22.88 -5.96
CA GLY A 251 -4.23 24.31 -6.03
C GLY A 251 -4.02 25.02 -4.68
N GLU A 252 -4.93 25.94 -4.35
CA GLU A 252 -4.89 26.76 -3.13
C GLU A 252 -4.78 25.92 -1.84
N MET A 253 -5.49 24.78 -1.76
CA MET A 253 -5.42 23.88 -0.61
C MET A 253 -3.99 23.42 -0.34
N TRP A 254 -3.27 23.03 -1.40
CA TRP A 254 -1.89 22.58 -1.28
C TRP A 254 -0.94 23.74 -1.00
N GLU A 255 -1.06 24.85 -1.71
CA GLU A 255 -0.17 26.00 -1.57
C GLU A 255 -0.24 26.58 -0.15
N LYS A 256 -1.45 26.79 0.37
CA LYS A 256 -1.67 27.27 1.74
C LYS A 256 -1.25 26.24 2.77
N SER A 257 -1.74 24.99 2.70
CA SER A 257 -1.40 23.96 3.71
C SER A 257 0.11 23.73 3.78
N ARG A 258 0.78 23.56 2.63
CA ARG A 258 2.23 23.33 2.60
C ARG A 258 2.99 24.53 3.17
N THR A 259 2.74 25.72 2.65
CA THR A 259 3.52 26.91 3.02
C THR A 259 3.31 27.24 4.49
N TRP A 260 2.06 27.24 4.94
CA TRP A 260 1.73 27.55 6.33
C TRP A 260 2.27 26.48 7.28
N THR A 261 2.08 25.19 6.99
CA THR A 261 2.54 24.11 7.90
C THR A 261 4.05 24.14 8.08
N PHE A 262 4.83 24.25 7.01
CA PHE A 262 6.29 24.25 7.15
C PHE A 262 6.86 25.58 7.63
N LYS A 263 6.15 26.70 7.43
CA LYS A 263 6.48 27.96 8.10
C LYS A 263 6.30 27.84 9.62
N ASN A 264 5.17 27.30 10.07
CA ASN A 264 4.88 27.17 11.51
C ASN A 264 5.73 26.08 12.17
N LEU A 265 5.95 24.94 11.51
CA LEU A 265 6.84 23.89 12.02
C LEU A 265 8.25 24.42 12.31
N LYS A 266 8.77 25.35 11.49
CA LYS A 266 10.07 25.99 11.76
C LYS A 266 10.07 26.73 13.09
N GLU A 267 8.97 27.35 13.50
CA GLU A 267 8.87 27.99 14.81
C GLU A 267 9.07 26.97 15.94
N PHE A 268 8.51 25.77 15.77
CA PHE A 268 8.60 24.66 16.73
C PHE A 268 9.82 23.75 16.57
N GLY A 269 10.87 24.22 15.88
CA GLY A 269 12.17 23.54 15.81
C GLY A 269 12.46 22.81 14.50
N PHE A 270 11.51 22.71 13.56
CA PHE A 270 11.73 22.00 12.29
C PHE A 270 12.85 22.64 11.47
N GLY A 271 13.96 21.92 11.35
CA GLY A 271 15.14 22.40 10.63
C GLY A 271 16.02 23.39 11.42
N LYS A 272 15.71 23.70 12.69
CA LYS A 272 16.57 24.48 13.58
C LYS A 272 17.52 23.52 14.30
N SER A 273 18.83 23.67 14.09
CA SER A 273 19.81 22.71 14.59
C SER A 273 19.78 22.53 16.11
N SER A 274 19.71 23.62 16.89
CA SER A 274 19.68 23.57 18.36
C SER A 274 18.46 22.83 18.90
N GLU A 275 17.27 23.10 18.35
CA GLU A 275 16.03 22.43 18.74
C GLU A 275 16.02 20.96 18.33
N MET A 276 16.51 20.66 17.11
CA MET A 276 16.62 19.28 16.62
C MET A 276 17.63 18.46 17.43
N GLU A 277 18.75 19.07 17.80
CA GLU A 277 19.72 18.50 18.74
C GLU A 277 19.03 18.23 20.08
N HIS A 278 18.25 19.20 20.60
CA HIS A 278 17.45 18.97 21.78
C HIS A 278 16.47 17.81 21.59
N PHE A 279 15.66 17.72 20.54
CA PHE A 279 14.72 16.61 20.35
C PHE A 279 15.39 15.24 20.22
N VAL A 280 16.52 15.17 19.51
CA VAL A 280 17.33 13.95 19.38
C VAL A 280 17.94 13.57 20.73
N GLN A 281 18.37 14.57 21.51
CA GLN A 281 18.99 14.38 22.82
C GLN A 281 17.99 14.30 23.98
N ALA A 282 16.74 14.78 23.85
CA ALA A 282 15.80 15.06 24.94
C ALA A 282 15.23 13.80 25.60
N ARG A 283 15.52 12.60 25.08
CA ARG A 283 15.46 11.38 25.91
C ARG A 283 16.46 11.42 27.09
N LYS A 284 17.44 12.34 27.13
CA LYS A 284 18.26 12.66 28.32
C LYS A 284 17.56 13.57 29.33
N ILE A 285 16.62 14.44 28.91
CA ILE A 285 16.05 15.49 29.78
C ILE A 285 14.70 15.07 30.38
N ILE A 286 13.91 14.25 29.68
CA ILE A 286 12.64 13.71 30.21
C ILE A 286 12.87 12.75 31.41
N TYR A 287 14.07 12.17 31.54
CA TYR A 287 14.43 11.26 32.64
C TYR A 287 14.45 11.93 34.02
N ASN A 288 14.67 13.26 34.11
CA ASN A 288 14.80 13.93 35.41
C ASN A 288 13.47 14.35 36.07
N TYR A 289 12.33 14.30 35.36
CA TYR A 289 11.09 14.90 35.89
C TYR A 289 9.90 13.96 36.11
N VAL A 290 9.89 12.71 35.58
CA VAL A 290 8.63 11.94 35.51
C VAL A 290 8.63 10.55 36.15
N LEU A 291 9.75 9.88 36.45
CA LEU A 291 9.71 8.51 37.02
C LEU A 291 10.65 8.32 38.23
N ARG A 292 10.06 8.07 39.40
CA ARG A 292 10.74 7.73 40.68
C ARG A 292 11.27 6.28 40.68
N ASN A 293 12.20 5.93 39.79
CA ASN A 293 13.03 4.70 39.93
C ASN A 293 14.29 4.82 39.05
N PRO A 294 15.51 4.68 39.61
CA PRO A 294 16.76 5.08 38.94
C PRO A 294 17.42 4.00 38.05
N THR A 295 16.74 2.94 37.65
CA THR A 295 17.38 1.80 36.96
C THR A 295 16.68 1.37 35.67
N CYS A 296 16.50 2.29 34.72
CA CYS A 296 16.58 2.05 33.26
C CYS A 296 16.17 3.33 32.51
N SER A 297 17.13 3.93 31.83
CA SER A 297 16.99 5.12 31.00
C SER A 297 16.24 4.84 29.70
N ASP A 298 15.23 5.64 29.36
CA ASP A 298 14.53 5.58 28.08
C ASP A 298 15.09 6.61 27.10
N SER A 299 16.24 6.29 26.49
CA SER A 299 16.87 6.92 25.32
C SER A 299 17.16 5.87 24.24
N LEU A 300 17.25 6.25 22.95
CA LEU A 300 17.63 5.29 21.89
C LEU A 300 19.00 4.67 22.22
N ILE A 301 19.90 5.47 22.80
CA ILE A 301 21.24 5.03 23.20
C ILE A 301 21.20 4.07 24.36
N SER A 302 20.30 4.26 25.32
CA SER A 302 20.18 3.35 26.46
C SER A 302 19.39 2.10 26.15
N GLU A 303 18.45 2.15 25.21
CA GLU A 303 17.84 0.98 24.61
C GLU A 303 18.92 0.13 23.91
N ILE A 304 19.76 0.78 23.09
CA ILE A 304 20.94 0.15 22.50
C ILE A 304 21.90 -0.37 23.60
N ASP A 305 22.23 0.41 24.64
CA ASP A 305 23.13 -0.03 25.72
C ASP A 305 22.58 -1.22 26.51
N ALA A 306 21.28 -1.21 26.83
CA ALA A 306 20.60 -2.28 27.55
C ALA A 306 20.63 -3.57 26.74
N ILE A 307 20.37 -3.50 25.43
CA ILE A 307 20.42 -4.67 24.57
C ILE A 307 21.88 -5.11 24.32
N ILE A 308 22.84 -4.18 24.17
CA ILE A 308 24.27 -4.51 24.07
C ILE A 308 24.73 -5.32 25.29
N GLY A 309 24.26 -4.97 26.50
CA GLY A 309 24.57 -5.70 27.73
C GLY A 309 24.18 -7.19 27.72
N THR A 310 23.38 -7.64 26.74
CA THR A 310 22.98 -9.05 26.58
C THR A 310 23.81 -9.83 25.55
N SER A 311 24.22 -9.22 24.43
CA SER A 311 25.00 -9.93 23.38
C SER A 311 25.84 -9.03 22.47
N GLY A 312 25.64 -7.70 22.52
CA GLY A 312 26.23 -6.75 21.57
C GLY A 312 25.67 -6.83 20.14
N VAL A 313 24.81 -7.80 19.81
CA VAL A 313 24.22 -8.01 18.47
C VAL A 313 22.77 -7.52 18.45
N LEU A 314 22.44 -6.66 17.49
CA LEU A 314 21.10 -6.06 17.35
C LEU A 314 20.51 -6.38 15.98
N GLU A 315 19.21 -6.67 15.95
CA GLU A 315 18.42 -6.58 14.73
C GLU A 315 18.19 -5.10 14.40
N VAL A 316 18.57 -4.67 13.19
CA VAL A 316 18.54 -3.25 12.82
C VAL A 316 17.17 -2.84 12.24
N THR A 317 16.36 -3.82 11.82
CA THR A 317 15.02 -3.58 11.28
C THR A 317 14.17 -2.74 12.23
N GLN A 318 13.67 -1.60 11.75
CA GLN A 318 12.84 -0.63 12.48
C GLN A 318 13.48 0.06 13.68
N LEU A 319 14.77 -0.15 13.96
CA LEU A 319 15.48 0.36 15.15
C LEU A 319 15.28 1.87 15.38
N PHE A 320 15.21 2.65 14.30
CA PHE A 320 15.11 4.12 14.37
C PHE A 320 13.68 4.66 14.32
N SER A 321 12.68 3.81 14.07
CA SER A 321 11.31 4.26 13.77
C SER A 321 10.69 5.02 14.95
N SER A 322 10.77 4.46 16.16
CA SER A 322 10.20 5.08 17.36
C SER A 322 10.86 6.43 17.67
N ALA A 323 12.20 6.50 17.61
CA ALA A 323 12.93 7.74 17.87
C ALA A 323 12.53 8.86 16.90
N ILE A 324 12.41 8.55 15.61
CA ILE A 324 12.05 9.55 14.59
C ILE A 324 10.58 9.96 14.72
N TYR A 325 9.67 9.02 15.01
CA TYR A 325 8.28 9.32 15.32
C TYR A 325 8.17 10.33 16.47
N THR A 326 8.91 10.10 17.53
CA THR A 326 8.91 10.96 18.73
C THR A 326 9.43 12.37 18.43
N ILE A 327 10.42 12.53 17.54
CA ILE A 327 10.90 13.86 17.13
C ILE A 327 9.78 14.63 16.42
N MET A 328 9.08 14.00 15.47
CA MET A 328 7.95 14.66 14.79
C MET A 328 6.78 14.93 15.74
N TRP A 329 6.47 13.99 16.64
CA TRP A 329 5.42 14.13 17.63
C TRP A 329 5.62 15.36 18.52
N GLN A 330 6.83 15.58 19.01
CA GLN A 330 7.17 16.74 19.85
C GLN A 330 6.91 18.07 19.14
N MET A 331 7.11 18.17 17.82
CA MET A 331 6.78 19.39 17.07
C MET A 331 5.27 19.54 16.84
N VAL A 332 4.53 18.42 16.76
CA VAL A 332 3.09 18.45 16.50
C VAL A 332 2.29 18.77 17.76
N GLU A 333 2.57 18.09 18.88
CA GLU A 333 1.83 18.21 20.16
C GLU A 333 2.60 19.01 21.21
N GLY A 334 3.87 19.33 21.00
CA GLY A 334 4.71 20.11 21.92
C GLY A 334 5.30 19.32 23.08
N ARG A 335 4.76 18.14 23.40
CA ARG A 335 5.16 17.30 24.54
C ARG A 335 4.81 15.84 24.32
N ILE A 336 5.36 14.97 25.18
CA ILE A 336 4.97 13.56 25.28
C ILE A 336 4.25 13.39 26.63
N LYS A 337 2.99 12.96 26.59
CA LYS A 337 2.17 12.70 27.78
C LYS A 337 2.10 11.21 28.11
N PRO A 338 1.77 10.84 29.36
CA PRO A 338 1.35 9.47 29.67
C PRO A 338 0.20 9.04 28.74
N GLY A 339 0.39 7.93 28.03
CA GLY A 339 -0.53 7.41 27.01
C GLY A 339 -0.21 7.79 25.56
N ASP A 340 0.60 8.83 25.31
CA ASP A 340 1.06 9.16 23.94
C ASP A 340 2.00 8.07 23.41
N GLU A 341 2.73 7.39 24.29
CA GLU A 341 3.63 6.29 23.92
C GLU A 341 2.89 5.11 23.29
N ASP A 342 1.69 4.78 23.78
CA ASP A 342 0.88 3.70 23.23
C ASP A 342 0.36 4.07 21.84
N ASP A 343 -0.07 5.32 21.67
CA ASP A 343 -0.46 5.87 20.36
C ASP A 343 0.74 5.84 19.39
N ILE A 344 1.93 6.27 19.82
CA ILE A 344 3.16 6.24 19.00
C ILE A 344 3.53 4.80 18.62
N LYS A 345 3.60 3.87 19.58
CA LYS A 345 3.93 2.46 19.33
C LYS A 345 2.94 1.83 18.34
N MET A 346 1.64 2.08 18.55
CA MET A 346 0.58 1.61 17.65
C MET A 346 0.73 2.18 16.23
N LEU A 347 1.04 3.48 16.10
CA LEU A 347 1.27 4.12 14.80
C LEU A 347 2.53 3.60 14.12
N VAL A 348 3.62 3.33 14.85
CA VAL A 348 4.85 2.73 14.30
C VAL A 348 4.55 1.36 13.68
N VAL A 349 3.86 0.48 14.42
CA VAL A 349 3.50 -0.87 13.95
C VAL A 349 2.59 -0.81 12.72
N LYS A 350 1.55 0.04 12.73
CA LYS A 350 0.64 0.17 11.60
C LYS A 350 1.29 0.84 10.38
N SER A 351 2.19 1.80 10.59
CA SER A 351 2.95 2.44 9.52
C SER A 351 3.77 1.42 8.74
N ASP A 352 4.44 0.53 9.47
CA ASP A 352 5.23 -0.55 8.89
C ASP A 352 4.37 -1.61 8.16
N ALA A 353 3.18 -1.94 8.70
CA ALA A 353 2.20 -2.73 7.95
C ALA A 353 1.75 -2.03 6.64
N PHE A 354 1.48 -0.72 6.70
CA PHE A 354 1.17 0.11 5.52
C PHE A 354 2.31 0.04 4.49
N ILE A 355 3.57 0.19 4.92
CA ILE A 355 4.73 0.14 4.02
C ILE A 355 4.87 -1.24 3.36
N ARG A 356 4.77 -2.32 4.15
CA ARG A 356 4.83 -3.71 3.64
C ARG A 356 3.67 -4.06 2.70
N SER A 357 2.51 -3.41 2.85
CA SER A 357 1.36 -3.63 1.97
C SER A 357 1.70 -3.37 0.49
N ARG A 358 2.68 -2.50 0.21
CA ARG A 358 3.07 -2.15 -1.15
C ARG A 358 3.57 -3.35 -1.95
N SER A 359 4.33 -4.22 -1.31
CA SER A 359 4.89 -5.45 -1.89
C SER A 359 3.82 -6.52 -2.16
N ARG A 360 2.65 -6.42 -1.51
CA ARG A 360 1.46 -7.24 -1.81
C ARG A 360 0.59 -6.70 -2.95
N GLY A 361 1.07 -5.66 -3.65
CA GLY A 361 0.36 -5.12 -4.81
C GLY A 361 -0.67 -4.04 -4.46
N SER A 362 -0.54 -3.35 -3.32
CA SER A 362 -1.50 -2.31 -2.94
C SER A 362 -1.66 -1.16 -3.96
N GLY A 363 -0.64 -0.88 -4.77
CA GLY A 363 -0.74 0.05 -5.89
C GLY A 363 -1.63 -0.43 -7.05
N ILE A 364 -1.98 -1.72 -7.11
CA ILE A 364 -2.96 -2.25 -8.06
C ILE A 364 -4.35 -1.68 -7.75
N VAL A 365 -4.68 -1.47 -6.47
CA VAL A 365 -5.95 -0.83 -6.05
C VAL A 365 -6.04 0.60 -6.59
N ASN A 366 -4.92 1.31 -6.73
CA ASN A 366 -4.94 2.63 -7.37
C ASN A 366 -5.26 2.54 -8.86
N SER A 367 -4.85 1.45 -9.52
CA SER A 367 -5.07 1.25 -10.97
C SER A 367 -6.46 0.67 -11.27
N PHE A 368 -7.00 -0.11 -10.34
CA PHE A 368 -8.32 -0.73 -10.37
C PHE A 368 -9.01 -0.61 -9.00
N PRO A 369 -9.66 0.53 -8.72
CA PRO A 369 -10.24 0.80 -7.40
C PRO A 369 -11.25 -0.25 -6.93
N PHE A 370 -11.98 -0.89 -7.85
CA PHE A 370 -12.97 -1.92 -7.50
C PHE A 370 -12.36 -3.14 -6.79
N LEU A 371 -11.07 -3.43 -6.99
CA LEU A 371 -10.41 -4.58 -6.36
C LEU A 371 -10.29 -4.46 -4.84
N ARG A 372 -10.43 -3.26 -4.26
CA ARG A 372 -10.48 -3.10 -2.81
C ARG A 372 -11.72 -3.76 -2.18
N PHE A 373 -12.78 -3.95 -2.94
CA PHE A 373 -14.00 -4.61 -2.45
C PHE A 373 -13.92 -6.13 -2.59
N VAL A 374 -13.09 -6.63 -3.51
CA VAL A 374 -12.96 -8.06 -3.82
C VAL A 374 -11.78 -8.70 -3.08
N PHE A 375 -10.63 -8.03 -3.06
CA PHE A 375 -9.38 -8.54 -2.46
C PHE A 375 -8.72 -7.54 -1.49
N PRO A 376 -9.46 -6.97 -0.51
CA PRO A 376 -8.93 -5.93 0.37
C PRO A 376 -7.72 -6.38 1.19
N GLN A 377 -7.73 -7.62 1.69
CA GLN A 377 -6.66 -8.14 2.53
C GLN A 377 -5.45 -8.56 1.69
N THR A 378 -5.67 -9.32 0.62
CA THR A 378 -4.61 -9.85 -0.25
C THR A 378 -3.82 -8.72 -0.90
N LEU A 379 -4.48 -7.66 -1.36
CA LEU A 379 -3.82 -6.48 -1.93
C LEU A 379 -3.32 -5.50 -0.86
N GLY A 380 -3.44 -5.83 0.43
CA GLY A 380 -2.97 -5.00 1.53
C GLY A 380 -3.68 -3.67 1.70
N TYR A 381 -4.87 -3.48 1.10
CA TYR A 381 -5.70 -2.29 1.26
C TYR A 381 -6.12 -2.09 2.72
N ASN A 382 -6.49 -3.17 3.42
CA ASN A 382 -6.89 -3.11 4.82
C ASN A 382 -5.79 -2.54 5.71
N ASP A 383 -4.54 -2.94 5.51
CA ASP A 383 -3.42 -2.43 6.30
C ASP A 383 -3.18 -0.94 6.03
N GLN A 384 -3.36 -0.50 4.78
CA GLN A 384 -3.28 0.93 4.45
C GLN A 384 -4.37 1.72 5.17
N MET A 385 -5.62 1.28 5.09
CA MET A 385 -6.74 1.97 5.74
C MET A 385 -6.66 1.89 7.26
N ALA A 386 -6.19 0.78 7.82
CA ALA A 386 -5.97 0.64 9.26
C ALA A 386 -4.97 1.70 9.77
N PHE A 387 -3.90 1.96 9.02
CA PHE A 387 -2.96 3.03 9.34
C PHE A 387 -3.61 4.42 9.24
N PHE A 388 -4.24 4.76 8.11
CA PHE A 388 -4.86 6.08 7.93
C PHE A 388 -5.96 6.37 8.95
N ASN A 389 -6.78 5.36 9.27
CA ASN A 389 -7.84 5.49 10.27
C ASN A 389 -7.27 5.69 11.67
N SER A 390 -6.18 5.01 12.02
CA SER A 390 -5.47 5.24 13.29
C SER A 390 -4.88 6.64 13.37
N CYS A 391 -4.23 7.14 12.32
CA CYS A 391 -3.78 8.54 12.26
C CYS A 391 -4.94 9.52 12.43
N ASN A 392 -6.08 9.29 11.76
CA ASN A 392 -7.25 10.16 11.88
C ASN A 392 -7.80 10.18 13.30
N LYS A 393 -7.88 9.02 13.96
CA LYS A 393 -8.33 8.93 15.34
C LYS A 393 -7.42 9.73 16.28
N VAL A 394 -6.11 9.50 16.20
CA VAL A 394 -5.11 10.19 17.03
C VAL A 394 -5.11 11.69 16.76
N ALA A 395 -4.96 12.12 15.51
CA ALA A 395 -4.99 13.54 15.15
C ALA A 395 -6.31 14.23 15.55
N GLY A 396 -7.43 13.51 15.43
CA GLY A 396 -8.72 14.00 15.87
C GLY A 396 -8.77 14.26 17.38
N LYS A 397 -8.20 13.35 18.18
CA LYS A 397 -8.06 13.53 19.64
C LYS A 397 -7.16 14.74 19.95
N LEU A 398 -5.97 14.82 19.35
CA LEU A 398 -5.04 15.93 19.56
C LEU A 398 -5.68 17.29 19.23
N TYR A 399 -6.42 17.37 18.11
CA TYR A 399 -7.11 18.59 17.71
C TYR A 399 -8.17 19.02 18.73
N LEU A 400 -9.02 18.08 19.18
CA LEU A 400 -10.06 18.37 20.16
C LEU A 400 -9.45 18.76 21.52
N ASP A 401 -8.40 18.08 21.95
CA ASP A 401 -7.69 18.41 23.19
C ASP A 401 -7.07 19.81 23.12
N ALA A 402 -6.49 20.19 21.98
CA ALA A 402 -5.96 21.54 21.75
C ALA A 402 -7.08 22.59 21.71
N GLU A 403 -8.22 22.27 21.10
CA GLU A 403 -9.39 23.14 21.09
C GLU A 403 -9.93 23.42 22.48
N SER A 404 -10.07 22.40 23.33
CA SER A 404 -10.50 22.58 24.72
C SER A 404 -9.54 23.48 25.50
N ARG A 405 -8.21 23.26 25.38
CA ARG A 405 -7.21 24.11 26.06
C ARG A 405 -7.25 25.57 25.61
N LEU A 406 -7.40 25.79 24.31
CA LEU A 406 -7.46 27.14 23.76
C LEU A 406 -8.79 27.85 24.08
N LYS A 407 -9.88 27.10 24.28
CA LYS A 407 -11.15 27.65 24.80
C LYS A 407 -11.02 28.12 26.25
N GLU A 408 -10.32 27.34 27.09
CA GLU A 408 -10.05 27.71 28.49
C GLU A 408 -9.09 28.89 28.61
N ASN A 409 -8.11 29.01 27.69
CA ASN A 409 -7.14 30.10 27.67
C ASN A 409 -6.93 30.69 26.26
N PRO A 410 -7.85 31.55 25.77
CA PRO A 410 -7.83 32.07 24.40
C PRO A 410 -6.62 32.94 24.06
N THR A 411 -6.02 33.57 25.07
CA THR A 411 -4.84 34.45 24.89
C THR A 411 -3.53 33.68 24.83
N SER A 412 -3.54 32.37 25.11
CA SER A 412 -2.34 31.54 25.06
C SER A 412 -1.69 31.55 23.67
N THR A 413 -0.35 31.62 23.67
CA THR A 413 0.44 31.55 22.44
C THR A 413 0.62 30.08 22.08
N PRO A 414 0.31 29.65 20.85
CA PRO A 414 0.52 28.27 20.42
C PRO A 414 1.97 27.85 20.60
N THR A 415 2.18 26.69 21.21
CA THR A 415 3.52 26.13 21.46
C THR A 415 3.87 24.99 20.51
N ASN A 416 2.93 24.59 19.67
CA ASN A 416 3.04 23.43 18.78
C ASN A 416 2.13 23.59 17.55
N LEU A 417 2.26 22.65 16.62
CA LEU A 417 1.53 22.71 15.35
C LEU A 417 0.02 22.60 15.53
N VAL A 418 -0.47 21.71 16.41
CA VAL A 418 -1.92 21.48 16.56
C VAL A 418 -2.63 22.69 17.15
N GLU A 419 -2.05 23.33 18.17
CA GLU A 419 -2.58 24.57 18.75
C GLU A 419 -2.59 25.70 17.72
N SER A 420 -1.54 25.77 16.88
CA SER A 420 -1.47 26.75 15.81
C SER A 420 -2.57 26.52 14.77
N PHE A 421 -2.88 25.26 14.46
CA PHE A 421 -3.95 24.89 13.53
C PHE A 421 -5.30 25.35 14.07
N VAL A 422 -5.63 24.98 15.31
CA VAL A 422 -6.88 25.35 15.97
C VAL A 422 -7.03 26.86 16.06
N LYS A 423 -5.98 27.59 16.48
CA LYS A 423 -6.03 29.05 16.65
C LYS A 423 -6.28 29.79 15.32
N ASN A 424 -5.88 29.19 14.19
CA ASN A 424 -6.09 29.78 12.86
C ASN A 424 -7.44 29.36 12.22
N PHE A 425 -8.27 28.56 12.90
CA PHE A 425 -9.55 28.11 12.36
C PHE A 425 -10.45 29.26 11.89
N SER A 426 -10.52 30.35 12.65
CA SER A 426 -11.30 31.55 12.31
C SER A 426 -10.77 32.31 11.09
N ASN A 427 -9.47 32.17 10.76
CA ASN A 427 -8.85 32.87 9.64
C ASN A 427 -9.17 32.20 8.30
N ASP A 428 -9.19 30.86 8.27
CA ASP A 428 -9.54 30.08 7.07
C ASP A 428 -10.05 28.69 7.48
N ALA A 429 -11.36 28.60 7.74
CA ALA A 429 -12.00 27.36 8.20
C ALA A 429 -11.90 26.20 7.20
N LYS A 430 -11.56 26.45 5.93
CA LYS A 430 -11.34 25.38 4.93
C LYS A 430 -9.97 24.74 5.08
N ILE A 431 -8.94 25.53 5.37
CA ILE A 431 -7.56 25.05 5.55
C ILE A 431 -7.34 24.53 6.96
N PHE A 432 -7.88 25.21 7.96
CA PHE A 432 -7.56 24.95 9.37
C PHE A 432 -8.56 24.04 10.08
N CYS A 433 -9.44 23.36 9.34
CA CYS A 433 -10.37 22.40 9.92
C CYS A 433 -9.69 21.12 10.41
N ARG A 434 -10.40 20.42 11.29
CA ARG A 434 -9.99 19.13 11.85
C ARG A 434 -9.69 18.11 10.76
N GLU A 435 -10.50 18.00 9.72
CA GLU A 435 -10.25 17.01 8.66
C GLU A 435 -8.96 17.29 7.89
N ASN A 436 -8.66 18.56 7.60
CA ASN A 436 -7.39 18.89 6.94
C ASN A 436 -6.21 18.64 7.89
N PHE A 437 -6.33 18.96 9.18
CA PHE A 437 -5.30 18.63 10.18
C PHE A 437 -5.04 17.12 10.24
N GLN A 438 -6.07 16.29 10.22
CA GLN A 438 -5.94 14.82 10.20
C GLN A 438 -5.12 14.34 8.99
N ILE A 439 -5.37 14.88 7.79
CA ILE A 439 -4.59 14.52 6.60
C ILE A 439 -3.16 15.08 6.65
N VAL A 440 -2.97 16.32 7.12
CA VAL A 440 -1.64 16.92 7.32
C VAL A 440 -0.82 16.09 8.32
N PHE A 441 -1.44 15.62 9.41
CA PHE A 441 -0.81 14.75 10.39
C PHE A 441 -0.34 13.42 9.77
N GLN A 442 -1.19 12.76 8.98
CA GLN A 442 -0.79 11.57 8.22
C GLN A 442 0.43 11.85 7.33
N ASP A 443 0.41 12.97 6.60
CA ASP A 443 1.47 13.34 5.65
C ASP A 443 2.81 13.59 6.36
N LEU A 444 2.80 14.28 7.51
CA LEU A 444 3.99 14.56 8.31
C LEU A 444 4.59 13.27 8.90
N LEU A 445 3.76 12.39 9.45
CA LEU A 445 4.22 11.15 10.08
C LEU A 445 4.79 10.15 9.08
N ILE A 446 4.08 9.88 7.97
CA ILE A 446 4.60 8.97 6.92
C ILE A 446 5.87 9.56 6.32
N GLY A 447 5.84 10.86 5.98
CA GLY A 447 6.92 11.52 5.27
C GLY A 447 8.22 11.56 6.07
N SER A 448 8.14 11.82 7.39
CA SER A 448 9.32 11.94 8.25
C SER A 448 9.87 10.59 8.71
N THR A 449 9.02 9.65 9.13
CA THR A 449 9.50 8.40 9.73
C THR A 449 9.99 7.40 8.70
N ASP A 450 9.18 7.01 7.71
CA ASP A 450 9.54 5.89 6.82
C ASP A 450 10.84 6.18 6.06
N THR A 451 10.98 7.39 5.54
CA THR A 451 12.15 7.80 4.76
C THR A 451 13.42 7.87 5.62
N SER A 452 13.35 8.57 6.76
CA SER A 452 14.52 8.80 7.62
C SER A 452 14.95 7.53 8.35
N SER A 453 14.01 6.69 8.81
CA SER A 453 14.34 5.41 9.45
C SER A 453 15.01 4.46 8.46
N SER A 454 14.46 4.31 7.26
CA SER A 454 15.06 3.49 6.20
C SER A 454 16.45 3.98 5.80
N PHE A 455 16.65 5.31 5.76
CA PHE A 455 17.96 5.89 5.49
C PHE A 455 18.96 5.56 6.61
N MET A 456 18.55 5.67 7.88
CA MET A 456 19.38 5.30 9.02
C MET A 456 19.70 3.80 9.08
N GLU A 457 18.77 2.93 8.71
CA GLU A 457 19.04 1.49 8.54
C GLU A 457 20.11 1.27 7.45
N CYS A 458 20.04 2.02 6.33
CA CYS A 458 21.09 1.99 5.30
C CYS A 458 22.43 2.55 5.80
N VAL A 459 22.43 3.57 6.68
CA VAL A 459 23.66 4.07 7.31
C VAL A 459 24.35 2.92 8.05
N ILE A 460 23.63 2.19 8.91
CA ILE A 460 24.21 1.05 9.64
C ILE A 460 24.71 -0.02 8.66
N LEU A 461 23.88 -0.41 7.67
CA LEU A 461 24.23 -1.42 6.66
C LEU A 461 25.53 -1.08 5.92
N TYR A 462 25.70 0.17 5.49
CA TYR A 462 26.90 0.58 4.77
C TYR A 462 28.11 0.71 5.70
N LEU A 463 27.94 1.19 6.94
CA LEU A 463 29.05 1.30 7.89
C LEU A 463 29.61 -0.05 8.34
N ILE A 464 28.79 -1.11 8.42
CA ILE A 464 29.29 -2.48 8.68
C ILE A 464 29.90 -3.13 7.44
N SER A 465 29.46 -2.72 6.24
CA SER A 465 29.95 -3.25 4.97
C SER A 465 31.28 -2.65 4.53
N TYR A 466 31.52 -1.39 4.91
CA TYR A 466 32.69 -0.55 4.59
C TYR A 466 33.36 -0.02 5.87
N PRO A 467 34.06 -0.86 6.66
CA PRO A 467 34.66 -0.46 7.93
C PRO A 467 35.67 0.71 7.81
N GLU A 468 36.35 0.84 6.69
CA GLU A 468 37.27 1.94 6.38
C GLU A 468 36.56 3.28 6.26
N VAL A 469 35.33 3.31 5.75
CA VAL A 469 34.48 4.50 5.71
C VAL A 469 34.05 4.87 7.12
N GLN A 470 33.64 3.89 7.92
CA GLN A 470 33.28 4.10 9.33
C GLN A 470 34.45 4.67 10.13
N GLN A 471 35.66 4.19 9.89
CA GLN A 471 36.87 4.65 10.56
C GLN A 471 37.18 6.12 10.25
N LYS A 472 37.10 6.55 9.00
CA LYS A 472 37.30 7.96 8.60
C LYS A 472 36.25 8.91 9.21
N ILE A 473 35.00 8.46 9.33
CA ILE A 473 33.94 9.23 10.02
C ILE A 473 34.27 9.35 11.51
N TYR A 474 34.71 8.25 12.15
CA TYR A 474 35.13 8.27 13.55
C TYR A 474 36.32 9.21 13.80
N GLU A 475 37.29 9.25 12.89
CA GLU A 475 38.43 10.18 12.97
C GLU A 475 37.99 11.66 12.92
N GLU A 476 37.02 12.01 12.07
CA GLU A 476 36.43 13.37 12.05
C GLU A 476 35.70 13.69 13.37
N ILE A 477 35.02 12.71 13.96
CA ILE A 477 34.34 12.87 15.26
C ILE A 477 35.37 13.13 16.36
N VAL A 478 36.36 12.26 16.51
CA VAL A 478 37.38 12.37 17.57
C VAL A 478 38.17 13.68 17.46
N ALA A 479 38.49 14.12 16.24
CA ALA A 479 39.17 15.39 16.01
C ALA A 479 38.40 16.61 16.55
N ILE A 480 37.07 16.53 16.64
CA ILE A 480 36.19 17.61 17.14
C ILE A 480 35.86 17.45 18.62
N GLN A 481 35.69 16.20 19.08
CA GLN A 481 35.40 15.93 20.48
C GLN A 481 36.61 16.24 21.38
N GLY A 482 37.83 16.09 20.86
CA GLY A 482 39.06 16.36 21.61
C GLY A 482 39.60 15.13 22.34
N GLY A 483 40.56 15.34 23.23
CA GLY A 483 41.23 14.28 23.99
C GLY A 483 40.40 13.76 25.19
N PRO A 484 40.89 12.73 25.91
CA PRO A 484 40.21 12.18 27.07
C PRO A 484 39.92 13.27 28.13
N GLY A 485 38.63 13.52 28.41
CA GLY A 485 38.15 14.52 29.37
C GLY A 485 37.35 15.66 28.74
N GLU A 486 37.54 15.93 27.45
CA GLU A 486 36.75 16.90 26.67
C GLU A 486 35.53 16.18 26.08
N ASN A 487 34.50 15.92 26.90
CA ASN A 487 33.32 15.16 26.44
C ASN A 487 32.36 16.03 25.60
N LYS A 488 32.86 16.69 24.54
CA LYS A 488 32.09 17.60 23.70
C LYS A 488 31.14 16.82 22.79
N PHE A 489 29.87 17.18 22.79
CA PHE A 489 28.88 16.59 21.87
C PHE A 489 29.02 17.19 20.48
N ILE A 490 28.94 16.34 19.45
CA ILE A 490 28.88 16.78 18.06
C ILE A 490 27.52 17.45 17.82
N THR A 491 27.57 18.70 17.39
CA THR A 491 26.41 19.50 16.97
C THR A 491 26.29 19.47 15.45
N PHE A 492 25.16 19.91 14.89
CA PHE A 492 25.03 20.02 13.45
C PHE A 492 25.92 21.12 12.85
N LEU A 493 26.37 22.11 13.65
CA LEU A 493 27.29 23.14 13.18
C LEU A 493 28.69 22.56 12.88
N ASP A 494 29.09 21.54 13.62
CA ASP A 494 30.37 20.85 13.46
C ASP A 494 30.52 20.16 12.09
N ARG A 495 29.40 19.93 11.37
CA ARG A 495 29.42 19.36 10.00
C ARG A 495 30.38 20.09 9.07
N LYS A 496 30.58 21.41 9.26
CA LYS A 496 31.51 22.22 8.46
C LYS A 496 32.95 21.69 8.54
N SER A 497 33.31 21.06 9.64
CA SER A 497 34.61 20.41 9.88
C SER A 497 34.57 18.90 9.68
N MET A 498 33.45 18.36 9.17
CA MET A 498 33.26 16.92 8.91
C MET A 498 32.89 16.66 7.43
N PRO A 499 33.74 17.07 6.48
CA PRO A 499 33.45 16.92 5.05
C PRO A 499 33.33 15.44 4.63
N TYR A 500 34.11 14.52 5.20
CA TYR A 500 34.01 13.10 4.84
C TYR A 500 32.69 12.49 5.29
N THR A 501 32.20 12.87 6.48
CA THR A 501 30.88 12.47 6.99
C THR A 501 29.76 12.97 6.08
N GLN A 502 29.83 14.23 5.65
CA GLN A 502 28.87 14.78 4.68
C GLN A 502 28.94 14.04 3.33
N ALA A 503 30.14 13.76 2.84
CA ALA A 503 30.37 13.05 1.59
C ALA A 503 29.84 11.60 1.64
N PHE A 504 29.98 10.92 2.78
CA PHE A 504 29.38 9.61 3.04
C PHE A 504 27.85 9.66 2.92
N LEU A 505 27.19 10.63 3.55
CA LEU A 505 25.72 10.74 3.49
C LEU A 505 25.23 11.04 2.06
N LEU A 506 25.95 11.86 1.31
CA LEU A 506 25.65 12.15 -0.11
C LEU A 506 25.82 10.90 -1.00
N GLU A 507 26.91 10.15 -0.83
CA GLU A 507 27.12 8.90 -1.57
C GLU A 507 26.12 7.82 -1.16
N LEU A 508 25.67 7.80 0.10
CA LEU A 508 24.62 6.90 0.55
C LEU A 508 23.28 7.21 -0.13
N HIS A 509 22.91 8.49 -0.26
CA HIS A 509 21.73 8.88 -1.05
C HIS A 509 21.81 8.37 -2.50
N ARG A 510 22.97 8.50 -3.14
CA ARG A 510 23.20 8.06 -4.53
C ARG A 510 23.21 6.54 -4.69
N ASN A 511 23.84 5.82 -3.77
CA ASN A 511 24.10 4.38 -3.92
C ASN A 511 22.95 3.52 -3.39
N ALA A 512 22.45 3.80 -2.18
CA ALA A 512 21.33 3.06 -1.59
C ALA A 512 20.01 3.32 -2.34
N LYS A 513 19.83 4.53 -2.89
CA LYS A 513 18.67 4.91 -3.73
C LYS A 513 17.34 4.58 -3.03
N ILE A 514 17.23 4.91 -1.74
CA ILE A 514 16.06 4.54 -0.93
C ILE A 514 14.74 5.04 -1.53
N LEU A 515 14.77 6.17 -2.24
CA LEU A 515 13.62 6.70 -2.98
C LEU A 515 13.96 6.64 -4.48
N GLN A 516 13.71 5.47 -5.08
CA GLN A 516 13.92 5.26 -6.52
C GLN A 516 12.89 6.01 -7.38
N ASN A 517 11.68 6.20 -6.84
CA ASN A 517 10.60 6.92 -7.52
C ASN A 517 10.07 8.03 -6.61
N SER A 518 9.78 9.20 -7.18
CA SER A 518 9.02 10.22 -6.45
C SER A 518 7.56 9.82 -6.30
N VAL A 519 6.85 10.42 -5.34
CA VAL A 519 5.39 10.30 -5.25
C VAL A 519 4.76 10.67 -6.60
N PRO A 520 3.91 9.82 -7.20
CA PRO A 520 3.33 10.04 -8.52
C PRO A 520 2.69 11.42 -8.68
N ARG A 521 2.89 12.05 -9.83
CA ARG A 521 2.20 13.28 -10.23
C ARG A 521 1.03 12.96 -11.15
N ARG A 522 0.16 13.94 -11.36
CA ARG A 522 -0.87 13.93 -12.40
C ARG A 522 -0.82 15.24 -13.17
N ALA A 523 -0.89 15.16 -14.50
CA ALA A 523 -1.01 16.32 -15.36
C ALA A 523 -2.37 17.02 -15.14
N LEU A 524 -2.37 18.27 -14.71
CA LEU A 524 -3.56 19.09 -14.48
C LEU A 524 -4.19 19.59 -15.80
N TRP A 525 -3.35 19.83 -16.80
CA TRP A 525 -3.70 20.18 -18.18
C TRP A 525 -2.63 19.63 -19.14
N ASP A 526 -2.93 19.62 -20.43
CA ASP A 526 -2.00 19.19 -21.48
C ASP A 526 -0.77 20.12 -21.51
N PHE A 527 0.43 19.56 -21.57
CA PHE A 527 1.67 20.33 -21.70
C PHE A 527 2.72 19.57 -22.49
N LYS A 528 3.73 20.30 -22.99
CA LYS A 528 4.80 19.72 -23.81
C LYS A 528 6.08 19.46 -23.01
N TYR A 529 6.75 18.37 -23.32
CA TYR A 529 8.14 18.11 -22.99
C TYR A 529 8.87 17.68 -24.26
N LYS A 530 9.85 18.49 -24.70
CA LYS A 530 10.47 18.36 -26.03
C LYS A 530 9.39 18.29 -27.11
N ASN A 531 9.38 17.22 -27.91
CA ASN A 531 8.43 17.03 -29.00
C ASN A 531 7.15 16.30 -28.56
N TYR A 532 7.06 15.90 -27.29
CA TYR A 532 5.95 15.10 -26.78
C TYR A 532 4.93 15.94 -26.02
N VAL A 533 3.66 15.59 -26.17
CA VAL A 533 2.52 16.12 -25.43
C VAL A 533 2.17 15.14 -24.31
N ILE A 534 2.24 15.62 -23.07
CA ILE A 534 1.73 14.91 -21.89
C ILE A 534 0.30 15.40 -21.65
N LYS A 535 -0.67 14.54 -21.93
CA LYS A 535 -2.10 14.89 -21.85
C LYS A 535 -2.55 15.01 -20.40
N LYS A 536 -3.57 15.83 -20.15
CA LYS A 536 -4.28 15.96 -18.89
C LYS A 536 -4.67 14.59 -18.32
N ASP A 537 -4.64 14.49 -17.00
CA ASP A 537 -4.91 13.29 -16.20
C ASP A 537 -3.91 12.13 -16.39
N THR A 538 -2.85 12.34 -17.17
CA THR A 538 -1.72 11.39 -17.23
C THR A 538 -0.97 11.39 -15.91
N VAL A 539 -0.77 10.20 -15.35
CA VAL A 539 0.08 10.00 -14.17
C VAL A 539 1.54 10.04 -14.58
N ILE A 540 2.37 10.79 -13.87
CA ILE A 540 3.80 10.91 -14.17
C ILE A 540 4.58 10.21 -13.06
N LEU A 541 5.36 9.21 -13.43
CA LEU A 541 6.29 8.48 -12.57
C LEU A 541 7.72 8.88 -12.90
N THR A 542 8.59 8.86 -11.90
CA THR A 542 10.01 9.13 -12.07
C THR A 542 10.83 7.91 -11.70
N ASP A 543 11.84 7.55 -12.48
CA ASP A 543 12.85 6.54 -12.10
C ASP A 543 14.19 7.26 -11.93
N MET A 544 14.49 7.68 -10.70
CA MET A 544 15.74 8.36 -10.35
C MET A 544 16.94 7.41 -10.31
N ARG A 545 16.70 6.10 -10.22
CA ARG A 545 17.78 5.12 -10.11
C ARG A 545 18.62 5.12 -11.39
N LEU A 546 18.01 5.22 -12.57
CA LEU A 546 18.77 5.27 -13.83
C LEU A 546 19.70 6.49 -13.89
N TYR A 547 19.26 7.63 -13.37
CA TYR A 547 20.12 8.80 -13.23
C TYR A 547 21.29 8.55 -12.28
N TYR A 548 21.09 7.87 -11.15
CA TYR A 548 22.16 7.53 -10.21
C TYR A 548 23.10 6.40 -10.68
N GLU A 549 22.69 5.67 -11.72
CA GLU A 549 23.45 4.59 -12.36
C GLU A 549 24.10 5.03 -13.69
N ASP A 550 23.92 6.29 -14.10
CA ASP A 550 24.46 6.81 -15.35
C ASP A 550 25.99 6.98 -15.26
N LYS A 551 26.72 6.15 -16.01
CA LYS A 551 28.19 6.17 -16.08
C LYS A 551 28.75 7.47 -16.65
N SER A 552 28.00 8.18 -17.50
CA SER A 552 28.44 9.48 -18.04
C SER A 552 28.46 10.57 -16.96
N ILE A 553 27.64 10.43 -15.93
CA ILE A 553 27.51 11.38 -14.82
C ILE A 553 28.38 10.93 -13.63
N TRP A 554 28.32 9.64 -13.29
CA TRP A 554 28.88 9.11 -12.07
C TRP A 554 30.15 8.29 -12.26
N GLN A 555 30.66 8.12 -13.50
CA GLN A 555 31.87 7.36 -13.84
C GLN A 555 31.79 5.87 -13.47
N ASP A 556 31.98 5.55 -12.19
CA ASP A 556 31.93 4.23 -11.55
C ASP A 556 30.73 4.12 -10.58
N PRO A 557 29.47 4.15 -11.06
CA PRO A 557 28.27 4.20 -10.22
C PRO A 557 28.06 2.97 -9.32
N GLU A 558 28.64 1.82 -9.68
CA GLU A 558 28.63 0.59 -8.88
C GLU A 558 29.50 0.68 -7.62
N THR A 559 30.53 1.52 -7.63
CA THR A 559 31.45 1.68 -6.50
C THR A 559 30.85 2.62 -5.47
N PHE A 560 30.77 2.18 -4.21
CA PHE A 560 30.47 3.06 -3.09
C PHE A 560 31.74 3.84 -2.71
N ARG A 561 31.79 5.13 -3.09
CA ARG A 561 32.99 5.97 -2.92
C ARG A 561 32.62 7.37 -2.43
N PRO A 562 32.59 7.61 -1.09
CA PRO A 562 32.34 8.92 -0.52
C PRO A 562 33.21 10.03 -1.11
N GLU A 563 34.46 9.73 -1.45
CA GLU A 563 35.43 10.67 -2.04
C GLU A 563 34.94 11.34 -3.34
N ARG A 564 33.91 10.78 -4.00
CA ARG A 564 33.26 11.41 -5.17
C ARG A 564 32.67 12.79 -4.88
N PHE A 565 32.31 13.04 -3.63
CA PHE A 565 31.76 14.31 -3.17
C PHE A 565 32.81 15.19 -2.50
N LEU A 566 34.10 14.88 -2.65
CA LEU A 566 35.21 15.67 -2.12
C LEU A 566 36.10 16.19 -3.24
N THR A 567 36.50 17.45 -3.13
CA THR A 567 37.62 18.01 -3.92
C THR A 567 38.96 17.55 -3.35
N SER A 568 40.06 17.82 -4.05
CA SER A 568 41.43 17.60 -3.53
C SER A 568 41.69 18.34 -2.20
N ASN A 569 40.96 19.43 -1.95
CA ASN A 569 41.06 20.23 -0.72
C ASN A 569 40.08 19.77 0.38
N ARG A 570 39.43 18.61 0.22
CA ARG A 570 38.38 18.08 1.11
C ARG A 570 37.14 18.97 1.24
N GLU A 571 36.83 19.77 0.24
CA GLU A 571 35.58 20.54 0.19
C GLU A 571 34.47 19.72 -0.48
N ILE A 572 33.21 19.95 -0.08
CA ILE A 572 32.07 19.25 -0.68
C ILE A 572 31.85 19.72 -2.12
N CYS A 573 31.84 18.77 -3.06
CA CYS A 573 31.48 18.99 -4.45
C CYS A 573 30.28 18.13 -4.85
N ASN A 574 29.67 18.38 -6.01
CA ASN A 574 28.60 17.56 -6.60
C ASN A 574 27.33 17.35 -5.76
N ALA A 575 27.15 18.01 -4.61
CA ALA A 575 25.97 17.83 -3.75
C ALA A 575 24.64 18.13 -4.48
N ALA A 576 24.62 19.13 -5.37
CA ALA A 576 23.46 19.45 -6.21
C ALA A 576 23.08 18.37 -7.24
N ASN A 577 23.92 17.33 -7.41
CA ASN A 577 23.58 16.17 -8.22
C ASN A 577 22.72 15.16 -7.45
N ILE A 578 22.58 15.27 -6.13
CA ILE A 578 21.63 14.48 -5.35
C ILE A 578 20.25 15.10 -5.49
N ILE A 579 19.30 14.33 -6.03
CA ILE A 579 17.90 14.72 -6.24
C ILE A 579 16.92 13.83 -5.45
N SER A 580 17.41 13.16 -4.40
CA SER A 580 16.61 12.22 -3.57
C SER A 580 15.40 12.87 -2.93
N PHE A 581 15.43 14.19 -2.76
CA PHE A 581 14.34 15.00 -2.25
C PHE A 581 13.42 15.58 -3.34
N SER A 582 13.51 15.07 -4.58
CA SER A 582 12.82 15.60 -5.76
C SER A 582 13.22 17.04 -6.08
N VAL A 583 12.69 17.59 -7.17
CA VAL A 583 12.93 18.96 -7.63
C VAL A 583 11.62 19.75 -7.79
N GLY A 584 11.71 21.07 -7.97
CA GLY A 584 10.57 21.98 -8.19
C GLY A 584 9.77 22.32 -6.93
N LYS A 585 8.61 23.00 -7.09
CA LYS A 585 7.80 23.50 -5.95
C LYS A 585 7.28 22.40 -5.03
N ARG A 586 7.23 21.16 -5.53
CA ARG A 586 6.78 19.98 -4.79
C ARG A 586 7.93 19.05 -4.36
N ASN A 587 9.15 19.58 -4.28
CA ASN A 587 10.27 18.91 -3.60
C ASN A 587 9.94 18.60 -2.13
N CYS A 588 10.74 17.75 -1.50
CA CYS A 588 10.55 17.38 -0.11
C CYS A 588 10.70 18.64 0.78
N PRO A 589 9.69 19.00 1.57
CA PRO A 589 9.81 20.11 2.50
C PRO A 589 10.68 19.76 3.71
N GLY A 590 10.93 18.48 3.96
CA GLY A 590 11.72 17.96 5.07
C GLY A 590 13.16 17.60 4.75
N GLU A 591 13.73 18.08 3.64
CA GLU A 591 15.12 17.85 3.29
C GLU A 591 16.08 18.28 4.41
N LEU A 592 15.94 19.52 4.90
CA LEU A 592 16.78 20.02 5.99
C LEU A 592 16.60 19.20 7.28
N TYR A 593 15.36 18.86 7.62
CA TYR A 593 15.03 18.01 8.77
C TYR A 593 15.71 16.63 8.67
N ALA A 594 15.60 15.96 7.51
CA ALA A 594 16.15 14.63 7.29
C ALA A 594 17.68 14.64 7.37
N ASN A 595 18.33 15.64 6.76
CA ASN A 595 19.79 15.81 6.81
C ASN A 595 20.29 16.06 8.25
N LEU A 596 19.57 16.88 9.03
CA LEU A 596 19.85 17.12 10.44
C LEU A 596 19.77 15.84 11.27
N VAL A 597 18.62 15.16 11.23
CA VAL A 597 18.38 13.93 12.01
C VAL A 597 19.42 12.87 11.66
N THR A 598 19.66 12.67 10.36
CA THR A 598 20.60 11.65 9.90
C THR A 598 22.03 11.95 10.33
N PHE A 599 22.49 13.20 10.17
CA PHE A 599 23.83 13.59 10.59
C PHE A 599 24.02 13.38 12.10
N LEU A 600 23.08 13.90 12.92
CA LEU A 600 23.16 13.79 14.37
C LEU A 600 23.12 12.33 14.84
N LEU A 601 22.21 11.51 14.33
CA LEU A 601 22.15 10.10 14.72
C LEU A 601 23.40 9.33 14.27
N THR A 602 23.90 9.59 13.06
CA THR A 602 25.13 8.95 12.56
C THR A 602 26.32 9.25 13.44
N THR A 603 26.55 10.52 13.79
CA THR A 603 27.70 10.93 14.61
C THR A 603 27.58 10.44 16.05
N ILE A 604 26.38 10.44 16.63
CA ILE A 604 26.14 9.85 17.96
C ILE A 604 26.48 8.34 17.97
N ILE A 605 26.02 7.60 16.95
CA ILE A 605 26.22 6.15 16.89
C ILE A 605 27.69 5.81 16.65
N VAL A 606 28.33 6.42 15.65
CA VAL A 606 29.73 6.13 15.31
C VAL A 606 30.69 6.61 16.39
N GLY A 607 30.39 7.73 17.05
CA GLY A 607 31.18 8.24 18.16
C GLY A 607 31.19 7.30 19.38
N ARG A 608 30.07 6.62 19.65
CA ARG A 608 29.91 5.72 20.81
C ARG A 608 30.22 4.25 20.51
N TYR A 609 29.98 3.81 19.27
CA TYR A 609 30.04 2.40 18.91
C TYR A 609 30.92 2.16 17.69
N LYS A 610 31.64 1.04 17.73
CA LYS A 610 32.22 0.38 16.56
C LYS A 610 31.22 -0.63 16.04
N LEU A 611 30.75 -0.42 14.82
CA LEU A 611 29.78 -1.29 14.15
C LEU A 611 30.50 -2.36 13.35
N SER A 612 30.03 -3.60 13.39
CA SER A 612 30.57 -4.68 12.57
C SER A 612 29.51 -5.72 12.23
N VAL A 613 29.81 -6.56 11.23
CA VAL A 613 29.03 -7.77 10.97
C VAL A 613 29.20 -8.73 12.16
N PRO A 614 28.11 -9.35 12.67
CA PRO A 614 28.23 -10.31 13.76
C PRO A 614 29.19 -11.45 13.44
N VAL A 615 29.95 -11.89 14.46
CA VAL A 615 30.92 -12.97 14.31
C VAL A 615 30.22 -14.23 13.79
N GLY A 616 30.77 -14.81 12.72
CA GLY A 616 30.22 -16.01 12.09
C GLY A 616 29.07 -15.77 11.10
N GLN A 617 28.69 -14.52 10.85
CA GLN A 617 27.71 -14.18 9.80
C GLN A 617 28.42 -13.62 8.55
N GLU A 618 27.80 -13.85 7.39
CA GLU A 618 28.22 -13.22 6.13
C GLU A 618 27.86 -11.73 6.11
N LYS A 619 28.56 -10.97 5.25
CA LYS A 619 28.20 -9.58 5.00
C LYS A 619 26.76 -9.50 4.49
N PRO A 620 25.91 -8.64 5.08
CA PRO A 620 24.55 -8.48 4.59
C PRO A 620 24.50 -7.97 3.15
N ARG A 621 23.46 -8.35 2.42
CA ARG A 621 23.19 -7.88 1.06
C ARG A 621 22.95 -6.36 1.05
N LEU A 622 23.47 -5.67 0.03
CA LEU A 622 23.31 -4.22 -0.14
C LEU A 622 22.10 -3.82 -0.98
N ASP A 623 21.51 -4.75 -1.72
CA ASP A 623 20.29 -4.47 -2.46
C ASP A 623 19.08 -4.42 -1.52
N LEU A 624 18.14 -3.54 -1.86
CA LEU A 624 17.04 -3.18 -0.98
C LEU A 624 15.73 -3.83 -1.43
N ARG A 625 14.91 -4.23 -0.47
CA ARG A 625 13.57 -4.75 -0.73
C ARG A 625 12.61 -3.61 -1.11
N PRO A 626 11.67 -3.84 -2.04
CA PRO A 626 10.66 -2.85 -2.41
C PRO A 626 9.78 -2.41 -1.24
N GLY A 627 9.45 -1.12 -1.22
CA GLY A 627 8.59 -0.46 -0.22
C GLY A 627 8.14 0.93 -0.71
N PHE A 628 7.64 1.79 0.18
CA PHE A 628 7.47 3.22 -0.15
C PHE A 628 8.83 3.89 -0.24
N ALA A 629 9.59 3.91 0.86
CA ALA A 629 11.05 3.86 0.78
C ALA A 629 11.50 2.40 0.62
N PHE A 630 12.53 2.18 -0.19
CA PHE A 630 13.24 0.92 -0.25
C PHE A 630 14.02 0.72 1.05
N LYS A 631 13.99 -0.50 1.58
CA LYS A 631 14.58 -0.84 2.88
C LYS A 631 15.62 -1.92 2.74
N PRO A 632 16.59 -2.00 3.65
CA PRO A 632 17.39 -3.21 3.81
C PRO A 632 16.49 -4.44 3.99
N TYR A 633 16.99 -5.59 3.52
CA TYR A 633 16.50 -6.87 4.03
C TYR A 633 16.90 -6.98 5.52
N PRO A 634 16.14 -7.72 6.34
CA PRO A 634 16.48 -7.90 7.76
C PRO A 634 17.93 -8.32 7.94
N PHE A 635 18.63 -7.67 8.87
CA PHE A 635 20.04 -7.90 9.11
C PHE A 635 20.41 -7.51 10.55
N GLN A 636 21.44 -8.18 11.05
CA GLN A 636 21.99 -7.92 12.36
C GLN A 636 23.32 -7.17 12.26
N ALA A 637 23.61 -6.38 13.28
CA ALA A 637 24.88 -5.68 13.43
C ALA A 637 25.37 -5.77 14.88
N THR A 638 26.69 -5.92 15.05
CA THR A 638 27.33 -5.84 16.36
C THR A 638 27.68 -4.39 16.69
N PHE A 639 27.25 -3.92 17.85
CA PHE A 639 27.56 -2.60 18.40
C PHE A 639 28.53 -2.75 19.58
N THR A 640 29.82 -2.53 19.35
CA THR A 640 30.85 -2.58 20.40
C THR A 640 31.13 -1.17 20.91
N LYS A 641 31.04 -0.93 22.23
CA LYS A 641 31.37 0.40 22.81
C LYS A 641 32.82 0.79 22.52
N ARG A 642 33.04 2.07 22.22
CA ARG A 642 34.36 2.67 22.00
C ARG A 642 34.92 3.33 23.25
#